data_AF-A0A6I1JHU8-F1
#
_entry.id   AF-A0A6I1JHU8-F1
#
_cell.length_a   1.000
_cell.length_b   1.000
_cell.length_c   1.000
_cell.angle_alpha   90.00
_cell.angle_beta   90.00
_cell.angle_gamma   90.00
#
_symmetry.space_group_name_H-M   'P 1'
#
loop_
_entity.id
_entity.type
_entity.pdbx_description
1 polymer ?
#
loop_
_entity_poly.entity_id
_entity_poly.type
_entity_poly.pdbx_seq_one_letter_code
_entity_poly.pdbx_strand_id
1 'polypeptide(L)'
;MARQDETIALTSFLYGGNAAYIEDLYARYEADPASVDAQWQAFFSSLGDDRKDVVKNASGPSWTQANWPVTPGGELISALDGNWAAVEKAIGDKLKAKAADKGKGAEITAEQVQQATRDSVRALMLIRAYRMRGHLHANLDPIGLDPPKTHEELDPTSYGFTEADYDRKIFIDKVLGLEFATIREMVVILERTYCQTIGVEFMHISDPAQKSWLQERIEGPDKEITFTKEGKRAILQKLVEAEGFEKFLDIRYTGTKRFGLDGGESMIPALEQIIKRGGNLGVKEIVMGMAHRGRLNTLTQVMGKPHRALFHEFKGGSFAPDDVEGSGDVKYHLGASSDREFDGNKVHLSLTPNPSHLEIVNPVVLGKVRAKQDQHGCSPEDRTASPEDRTAVLPLLIHGDAAFAGQGVVAECFGLSGLKGHRTGGSIHFIINNQIGFTTYPRYSRSSPYPSDVAKMVEAPIFHVNGDDPEAVVFAAKVATEFRQKFQKPVVIDMWCYRRFGHNEGDEPAFTQPLMYKKIRGLPTTLDTYSKKLIAEGVVTEGEVDKMKADWRARLDAEMEAGQSYKPNKADWLDGKWAGLSGGASSDDDPRRGASGVERDQLVRVGAAITRVPEGFSAHRTIQRFMDNRRKVIDTGEGLDWATAEALAFGTLCDEGYRVRLSGQDCERGTFSQRHSVLIDQETEARYTPLNNIKDDQGRYEVINSMLSEEAVLGYEYGYSLAEPNALTMWEGQFGDFANGAQVVFDQFISSAERKWLRLSGLGALLRPPRALPADVRRGQHAGRQLHDAGQLLPHPAPAAEARDSQAPDPDDAEVAAPPQAGGLPARRARHRHLVPPCVVGRCPGPARAGNQARRRQEDPARGVVLWQGLLRPLRGPHQKGHRRRLSDACRAALSVPAQGACPRDLPVQERRGDLVPGGAEEHGLLDLRGALPGMGAGHRRLQGQARPLCRPTGLRRDRHGPPVPPQRSAPGLPGRSLRMIRSGLRGPDIPTITT
;
A
#
# COMPACT_ATOMS: atom_id res chain seq x y z
N MET A 1 -0.05 69.19 26.72
CA MET A 1 1.03 68.25 26.35
C MET A 1 1.63 67.79 27.69
N ALA A 2 2.94 67.78 27.94
CA ALA A 2 3.62 67.37 29.20
C ALA A 2 2.80 66.49 30.19
N ARG A 3 1.90 67.07 31.01
CA ARG A 3 1.03 66.32 31.95
C ARG A 3 0.21 65.18 31.32
N GLN A 4 -0.20 65.28 30.06
CA GLN A 4 -0.87 64.17 29.37
C GLN A 4 0.11 63.04 29.03
N ASP A 5 1.34 63.38 28.66
CA ASP A 5 2.38 62.42 28.30
C ASP A 5 2.86 61.65 29.55
N GLU A 6 3.00 62.33 30.69
CA GLU A 6 3.25 61.70 32.01
C GLU A 6 2.12 60.73 32.42
N THR A 7 0.86 61.13 32.24
CA THR A 7 -0.29 60.28 32.57
C THR A 7 -0.34 59.03 31.68
N ILE A 8 -0.10 59.20 30.36
CA ILE A 8 -0.04 58.09 29.40
C ILE A 8 1.11 57.13 29.72
N ALA A 9 2.27 57.62 30.13
CA ALA A 9 3.38 56.77 30.57
C ALA A 9 2.98 55.94 31.80
N LEU A 10 2.40 56.59 32.82
CA LEU A 10 1.97 55.94 34.07
C LEU A 10 0.86 54.90 33.86
N THR A 11 -0.09 55.11 32.94
CA THR A 11 -1.17 54.13 32.67
C THR A 11 -0.88 53.20 31.50
N SER A 12 0.30 53.28 30.85
CA SER A 12 0.62 52.51 29.63
C SER A 12 0.57 50.99 29.82
N PHE A 13 0.77 50.51 31.06
CA PHE A 13 0.69 49.09 31.39
C PHE A 13 -0.74 48.57 31.52
N LEU A 14 -1.77 49.42 31.56
CA LEU A 14 -3.19 49.05 31.68
C LEU A 14 -3.81 48.84 30.29
N TYR A 15 -3.47 47.73 29.62
CA TYR A 15 -3.98 47.42 28.28
C TYR A 15 -4.62 46.02 28.22
N GLY A 16 -5.61 45.83 27.35
CA GLY A 16 -6.43 44.60 27.32
C GLY A 16 -5.67 43.28 27.04
N GLY A 17 -4.36 43.32 26.76
CA GLY A 17 -3.53 42.12 26.60
C GLY A 17 -2.92 41.58 27.90
N ASN A 18 -2.91 42.34 29.00
CA ASN A 18 -2.44 41.89 30.31
C ASN A 18 -3.48 42.04 31.44
N ALA A 19 -4.73 42.41 31.11
CA ALA A 19 -5.82 42.61 32.07
C ALA A 19 -5.95 41.47 33.09
N ALA A 20 -6.05 40.22 32.64
CA ALA A 20 -6.20 39.05 33.52
C ALA A 20 -5.01 38.85 34.50
N TYR A 21 -3.80 39.30 34.15
CA TYR A 21 -2.63 39.25 35.03
C TYR A 21 -2.69 40.36 36.10
N ILE A 22 -3.22 41.54 35.75
CA ILE A 22 -3.44 42.65 36.69
C ILE A 22 -4.64 42.34 37.61
N GLU A 23 -5.68 41.68 37.10
CA GLU A 23 -6.82 41.20 37.89
C GLU A 23 -6.41 40.14 38.93
N ASP A 24 -5.56 39.17 38.56
CA ASP A 24 -4.96 38.20 39.48
C ASP A 24 -4.05 38.88 40.51
N LEU A 25 -3.18 39.82 40.09
CA LEU A 25 -2.37 40.63 41.01
C LEU A 25 -3.24 41.45 42.00
N TYR A 26 -4.35 42.03 41.54
CA TYR A 26 -5.24 42.79 42.42
C TYR A 26 -6.00 41.86 43.39
N ALA A 27 -6.48 40.70 42.92
CA ALA A 27 -7.10 39.70 43.80
C ALA A 27 -6.12 39.13 44.85
N ARG A 28 -4.82 39.02 44.52
CA ARG A 28 -3.75 38.66 45.47
C ARG A 28 -3.50 39.77 46.48
N TYR A 29 -3.38 41.02 46.04
CA TYR A 29 -3.29 42.19 46.94
C TYR A 29 -4.48 42.27 47.90
N GLU A 30 -5.69 42.03 47.40
CA GLU A 30 -6.91 41.95 48.20
C GLU A 30 -6.97 40.71 49.11
N ALA A 31 -6.18 39.66 48.86
CA ALA A 31 -6.04 38.53 49.78
C ALA A 31 -5.03 38.83 50.89
N ASP A 32 -3.84 39.32 50.51
CA ASP A 32 -2.74 39.78 51.35
C ASP A 32 -1.98 40.91 50.62
N PRO A 33 -2.00 42.17 51.12
CA PRO A 33 -1.26 43.28 50.52
C PRO A 33 0.26 43.04 50.40
N ALA A 34 0.86 42.21 51.26
CA ALA A 34 2.28 41.90 51.21
C ALA A 34 2.66 40.92 50.08
N SER A 35 1.67 40.32 49.39
CA SER A 35 1.89 39.36 48.30
C SER A 35 2.29 39.99 46.94
N VAL A 36 2.29 41.32 46.83
CA VAL A 36 2.69 42.08 45.63
C VAL A 36 3.68 43.19 45.99
N ASP A 37 4.52 43.60 45.04
CA ASP A 37 5.53 44.66 45.25
C ASP A 37 4.91 46.01 45.66
N ALA A 38 5.69 46.83 46.39
CA ALA A 38 5.23 48.11 46.93
C ALA A 38 4.66 49.10 45.88
N GLN A 39 5.10 49.01 44.62
CA GLN A 39 4.54 49.80 43.52
C GLN A 39 3.10 49.37 43.17
N TRP A 40 2.83 48.06 43.19
CA TRP A 40 1.48 47.51 43.02
C TRP A 40 0.60 47.79 44.24
N GLN A 41 1.16 47.72 45.46
CA GLN A 41 0.43 48.11 46.68
C GLN A 41 -0.05 49.57 46.62
N ALA A 42 0.83 50.49 46.21
CA ALA A 42 0.50 51.91 46.03
C ALA A 42 -0.51 52.14 44.88
N PHE A 43 -0.44 51.35 43.81
CA PHE A 43 -1.41 51.42 42.72
C PHE A 43 -2.79 50.91 43.13
N PHE A 44 -2.90 49.69 43.65
CA PHE A 44 -4.18 49.09 44.01
C PHE A 44 -4.89 49.81 45.18
N SER A 45 -4.15 50.28 46.19
CA SER A 45 -4.72 51.12 47.25
C SER A 45 -5.30 52.46 46.75
N SER A 46 -4.89 52.93 45.56
CA SER A 46 -5.41 54.17 44.96
C SER A 46 -6.71 54.00 44.16
N LEU A 47 -7.11 52.75 43.85
CA LEU A 47 -8.33 52.45 43.09
C LEU A 47 -9.58 52.49 43.99
N GLY A 48 -9.52 51.83 45.16
CA GLY A 48 -10.61 51.86 46.14
C GLY A 48 -11.86 51.04 45.79
N ASP A 49 -11.74 50.04 44.91
CA ASP A 49 -12.83 49.14 44.53
C ASP A 49 -13.27 48.22 45.70
N ASP A 50 -14.50 47.67 45.65
CA ASP A 50 -14.94 46.68 46.64
C ASP A 50 -14.24 45.34 46.42
N ARG A 51 -13.51 44.88 47.45
CA ARG A 51 -12.83 43.59 47.57
C ARG A 51 -13.60 42.41 46.98
N LYS A 52 -14.94 42.37 47.13
CA LYS A 52 -15.79 41.29 46.61
C LYS A 52 -15.90 41.31 45.09
N ASP A 53 -16.00 42.49 44.48
CA ASP A 53 -16.08 42.60 43.02
C ASP A 53 -14.71 42.44 42.36
N VAL A 54 -13.61 42.87 43.00
CA VAL A 54 -12.23 42.56 42.56
C VAL A 54 -12.01 41.04 42.49
N VAL A 55 -12.22 40.32 43.60
CA VAL A 55 -12.03 38.86 43.67
C VAL A 55 -12.98 38.12 42.72
N LYS A 56 -14.21 38.59 42.57
CA LYS A 56 -15.20 38.02 41.64
C LYS A 56 -14.81 38.19 40.17
N ASN A 57 -14.28 39.35 39.78
CA ASN A 57 -13.79 39.56 38.42
C ASN A 57 -12.60 38.64 38.11
N ALA A 58 -11.61 38.57 39.01
CA ALA A 58 -10.46 37.67 38.87
C ALA A 58 -10.85 36.17 38.88
N SER A 59 -11.94 35.78 39.54
CA SER A 59 -12.49 34.41 39.48
C SER A 59 -13.08 34.02 38.11
N GLY A 60 -13.20 34.99 37.19
CA GLY A 60 -13.69 34.79 35.83
C GLY A 60 -15.21 34.66 35.73
N PRO A 61 -15.76 34.56 34.50
CA PRO A 61 -17.18 34.44 34.29
C PRO A 61 -17.78 33.14 34.87
N SER A 62 -18.96 33.22 35.46
CA SER A 62 -19.67 32.07 36.06
C SER A 62 -20.11 30.99 35.07
N TRP A 63 -19.93 31.21 33.76
CA TRP A 63 -20.15 30.23 32.69
C TRP A 63 -18.87 29.56 32.19
N THR A 64 -17.71 29.85 32.78
CA THR A 64 -16.44 29.21 32.42
C THR A 64 -16.47 27.75 32.83
N GLN A 65 -16.37 26.83 31.86
CA GLN A 65 -16.33 25.40 32.17
C GLN A 65 -15.01 25.05 32.86
N ALA A 66 -15.07 24.36 34.01
CA ALA A 66 -13.91 24.00 34.82
C ALA A 66 -12.84 23.15 34.09
N ASN A 67 -13.18 22.59 32.92
CA ASN A 67 -12.32 21.77 32.09
C ASN A 67 -12.03 22.44 30.72
N TRP A 68 -12.16 23.76 30.57
CA TRP A 68 -11.89 24.48 29.31
C TRP A 68 -10.83 25.58 29.46
N PRO A 69 -9.81 25.66 28.56
CA PRO A 69 -9.51 24.72 27.48
C PRO A 69 -9.19 23.32 28.03
N VAL A 70 -9.64 22.28 27.33
CA VAL A 70 -9.32 20.90 27.72
C VAL A 70 -7.82 20.73 27.60
N THR A 71 -7.12 20.62 28.73
CA THR A 71 -5.69 20.31 28.74
C THR A 71 -5.49 18.97 28.03
N PRO A 72 -4.77 18.91 26.89
CA PRO A 72 -4.59 17.66 26.19
C PRO A 72 -3.84 16.68 27.11
N GLY A 73 -4.36 15.45 27.25
CA GLY A 73 -3.84 14.48 28.21
C GLY A 73 -3.69 13.10 27.59
N GLY A 74 -2.54 12.47 27.80
CA GLY A 74 -2.23 11.13 27.32
C GLY A 74 -0.72 10.92 27.12
N GLU A 75 -0.28 9.66 27.06
CA GLU A 75 1.14 9.26 27.00
C GLU A 75 1.89 9.81 25.77
N LEU A 76 1.16 10.14 24.70
CA LEU A 76 1.72 10.75 23.49
C LEU A 76 1.90 12.27 23.63
N ILE A 77 1.08 12.93 24.45
CA ILE A 77 1.15 14.37 24.71
C ILE A 77 2.21 14.68 25.78
N SER A 78 2.20 13.97 26.91
CA SER A 78 3.23 14.08 27.96
C SER A 78 4.67 13.85 27.45
N ALA A 79 4.81 13.13 26.33
CA ALA A 79 6.09 12.90 25.67
C ALA A 79 6.49 13.98 24.65
N LEU A 80 5.56 14.87 24.25
CA LEU A 80 5.80 15.99 23.34
C LEU A 80 5.94 17.33 24.08
N ASP A 81 5.25 17.51 25.22
CA ASP A 81 5.35 18.70 26.08
C ASP A 81 6.25 18.49 27.32
N GLY A 82 6.65 17.25 27.61
CA GLY A 82 7.45 16.87 28.78
C GLY A 82 6.67 16.84 30.11
N ASN A 83 5.35 17.03 30.08
CA ASN A 83 4.53 17.15 31.27
C ASN A 83 4.10 15.78 31.82
N TRP A 84 5.01 15.17 32.59
CA TRP A 84 4.80 13.87 33.24
C TRP A 84 4.08 13.93 34.59
N ALA A 85 3.67 15.10 35.09
CA ALA A 85 3.15 15.28 36.45
C ALA A 85 1.94 14.37 36.79
N ALA A 86 1.08 14.06 35.81
CA ALA A 86 -0.03 13.11 35.99
C ALA A 86 0.44 11.66 36.15
N VAL A 87 1.52 11.28 35.46
CA VAL A 87 2.15 9.95 35.54
C VAL A 87 2.98 9.82 36.82
N GLU A 88 3.73 10.86 37.19
CA GLU A 88 4.41 10.94 38.49
C GLU A 88 3.41 10.74 39.65
N LYS A 89 2.27 11.44 39.63
CA LYS A 89 1.23 11.25 40.64
C LYS A 89 0.71 9.81 40.67
N ALA A 90 0.37 9.22 39.52
CA ALA A 90 -0.15 7.86 39.44
C ALA A 90 0.86 6.80 39.91
N ILE A 91 2.15 6.96 39.61
CA ILE A 91 3.23 6.09 40.09
C ILE A 91 3.46 6.29 41.59
N GLY A 92 3.52 7.54 42.06
CA GLY A 92 3.69 7.87 43.47
C GLY A 92 2.56 7.33 44.35
N ASP A 93 1.31 7.37 43.88
CA ASP A 93 0.16 6.81 44.60
C ASP A 93 0.17 5.27 44.61
N LYS A 94 0.62 4.61 43.52
CA LYS A 94 0.88 3.16 43.50
C LYS A 94 2.03 2.75 44.45
N LEU A 95 3.10 3.54 44.52
CA LEU A 95 4.22 3.32 45.44
C LEU A 95 3.79 3.42 46.90
N LYS A 96 2.98 4.43 47.26
CA LYS A 96 2.39 4.57 48.61
C LYS A 96 1.51 3.37 48.98
N ALA A 97 0.67 2.89 48.05
CA ALA A 97 -0.16 1.72 48.28
C ALA A 97 0.68 0.46 48.58
N LYS A 98 1.71 0.18 47.77
CA LYS A 98 2.61 -0.97 48.00
C LYS A 98 3.51 -0.83 49.24
N ALA A 99 3.78 0.40 49.69
CA ALA A 99 4.44 0.64 50.96
C ALA A 99 3.53 0.25 52.15
N ALA A 100 2.26 0.63 52.11
CA ALA A 100 1.27 0.25 53.12
C ALA A 100 1.06 -1.27 53.20
N ASP A 101 0.90 -1.95 52.05
CA ASP A 101 0.73 -3.41 51.97
C ASP A 101 1.89 -4.22 52.57
N LYS A 102 3.12 -3.66 52.59
CA LYS A 102 4.32 -4.39 53.05
C LYS A 102 4.56 -4.41 54.55
N GLY A 103 3.70 -3.75 55.35
CA GLY A 103 3.51 -4.06 56.79
C GLY A 103 4.74 -3.96 57.70
N LYS A 104 5.80 -3.24 57.30
CA LYS A 104 7.00 -3.00 58.12
C LYS A 104 7.13 -1.51 58.41
N GLY A 105 7.03 -1.16 59.69
CA GLY A 105 6.96 0.23 60.17
C GLY A 105 8.26 1.02 60.06
N ALA A 106 8.67 1.35 58.85
CA ALA A 106 9.53 2.50 58.56
C ALA A 106 8.66 3.57 57.90
N GLU A 107 8.65 4.79 58.44
CA GLU A 107 7.98 5.92 57.80
C GLU A 107 8.74 6.30 56.53
N ILE A 108 8.16 6.01 55.36
CA ILE A 108 8.76 6.42 54.09
C ILE A 108 8.56 7.93 53.93
N THR A 109 9.65 8.69 53.86
CA THR A 109 9.56 10.16 53.77
C THR A 109 8.98 10.59 52.42
N ALA A 110 8.36 11.78 52.37
CA ALA A 110 7.85 12.33 51.11
C ALA A 110 8.93 12.43 50.03
N GLU A 111 10.18 12.70 50.44
CA GLU A 111 11.37 12.77 49.57
C GLU A 111 11.73 11.40 49.00
N GLN A 112 11.68 10.33 49.81
CA GLN A 112 11.90 8.96 49.35
C GLN A 112 10.82 8.53 48.34
N VAL A 113 9.56 8.89 48.55
CA VAL A 113 8.49 8.65 47.57
C VAL A 113 8.72 9.45 46.28
N GLN A 114 9.12 10.73 46.37
CA GLN A 114 9.43 11.55 45.20
C GLN A 114 10.63 10.99 44.41
N GLN A 115 11.71 10.59 45.08
CA GLN A 115 12.88 10.03 44.41
C GLN A 115 12.55 8.69 43.74
N ALA A 116 11.88 7.77 44.44
CA ALA A 116 11.43 6.51 43.85
C ALA A 116 10.48 6.73 42.65
N THR A 117 9.63 7.75 42.70
CA THR A 117 8.75 8.14 41.58
C THR A 117 9.56 8.64 40.38
N ARG A 118 10.53 9.55 40.60
CA ARG A 118 11.42 10.07 39.55
C ARG A 118 12.26 8.96 38.89
N ASP A 119 12.84 8.07 39.70
CA ASP A 119 13.62 6.93 39.21
C ASP A 119 12.74 5.99 38.38
N SER A 120 11.50 5.75 38.80
CA SER A 120 10.52 4.96 38.04
C SER A 120 10.17 5.61 36.69
N VAL A 121 9.91 6.92 36.65
CA VAL A 121 9.64 7.66 35.40
C VAL A 121 10.84 7.63 34.46
N ARG A 122 12.06 7.87 34.98
CA ARG A 122 13.31 7.81 34.20
C ARG A 122 13.56 6.41 33.61
N ALA A 123 13.32 5.35 34.38
CA ALA A 123 13.42 3.97 33.88
C ALA A 123 12.38 3.67 32.79
N LEU A 124 11.14 4.15 32.93
CA LEU A 124 10.11 4.01 31.90
C LEU A 124 10.43 4.83 30.63
N MET A 125 11.05 6.00 30.76
CA MET A 125 11.57 6.78 29.62
C MET A 125 12.69 6.04 28.88
N LEU A 126 13.64 5.44 29.60
CA LEU A 126 14.70 4.60 29.03
C LEU A 126 14.11 3.39 28.26
N ILE A 127 13.17 2.66 28.88
CA ILE A 127 12.45 1.55 28.22
C ILE A 127 11.74 2.04 26.94
N ARG A 128 11.10 3.21 26.98
CA ARG A 128 10.45 3.81 25.81
C ARG A 128 11.44 4.24 24.72
N ALA A 129 12.63 4.71 25.07
CA ALA A 129 13.67 5.05 24.10
C ALA A 129 14.15 3.81 23.32
N TYR A 130 14.44 2.70 24.01
CA TYR A 130 14.76 1.43 23.35
C TYR A 130 13.60 0.93 22.45
N ARG A 131 12.35 1.02 22.91
CA ARG A 131 11.16 0.68 22.09
C ARG A 131 10.98 1.55 20.83
N MET A 132 11.40 2.81 20.88
CA MET A 132 11.25 3.77 19.77
C MET A 132 12.48 3.86 18.85
N ARG A 133 13.68 3.50 19.32
CA ARG A 133 14.96 3.75 18.62
C ARG A 133 15.99 2.63 18.71
N GLY A 134 15.78 1.59 19.52
CA GLY A 134 16.71 0.47 19.67
C GLY A 134 17.02 -0.24 18.35
N HIS A 135 16.03 -0.35 17.46
CA HIS A 135 16.18 -0.88 16.09
C HIS A 135 17.22 -0.12 15.24
N LEU A 136 17.51 1.16 15.52
CA LEU A 136 18.60 1.89 14.86
C LEU A 136 19.97 1.32 15.28
N HIS A 137 20.08 0.92 16.55
CA HIS A 137 21.28 0.37 17.18
C HIS A 137 21.42 -1.16 16.99
N ALA A 138 20.44 -1.81 16.38
CA ALA A 138 20.50 -3.24 16.07
C ALA A 138 21.66 -3.60 15.13
N ASN A 139 22.24 -4.78 15.38
CA ASN A 139 23.33 -5.38 14.61
C ASN A 139 22.78 -6.05 13.33
N LEU A 140 22.23 -5.23 12.43
CA LEU A 140 21.50 -5.67 11.25
C LEU A 140 22.40 -6.00 10.05
N ASP A 141 23.51 -5.28 9.87
CA ASP A 141 24.36 -5.38 8.67
C ASP A 141 25.40 -6.51 8.79
N PRO A 142 25.27 -7.64 8.04
CA PRO A 142 26.28 -8.71 8.02
C PRO A 142 27.62 -8.30 7.39
N ILE A 143 27.67 -7.21 6.62
CA ILE A 143 28.90 -6.70 5.98
C ILE A 143 29.70 -5.82 6.97
N GLY A 144 29.07 -5.33 8.03
CA GLY A 144 29.65 -4.40 9.00
C GLY A 144 30.23 -3.14 8.36
N LEU A 145 29.61 -2.63 7.28
CA LEU A 145 29.91 -1.34 6.67
C LEU A 145 29.29 -0.18 7.44
N ASP A 146 28.19 -0.44 8.16
CA ASP A 146 27.56 0.52 9.07
C ASP A 146 28.59 1.01 10.13
N PRO A 147 28.73 2.32 10.36
CA PRO A 147 29.66 2.85 11.35
C PRO A 147 29.17 2.57 12.79
N PRO A 148 30.07 2.55 13.79
CA PRO A 148 29.69 2.46 15.20
C PRO A 148 28.68 3.56 15.57
N LYS A 149 27.58 3.15 16.21
CA LYS A 149 26.39 3.99 16.43
C LYS A 149 26.45 4.63 17.81
N THR A 150 26.19 5.93 17.91
CA THR A 150 26.34 6.69 19.17
C THR A 150 25.13 6.49 20.09
N HIS A 151 25.30 5.70 21.15
CA HIS A 151 24.22 5.27 22.07
C HIS A 151 23.62 6.38 22.97
N GLU A 152 23.83 7.66 22.69
CA GLU A 152 23.52 8.79 23.58
C GLU A 152 22.05 8.83 24.06
N GLU A 153 21.08 8.48 23.21
CA GLU A 153 19.65 8.40 23.59
C GLU A 153 19.23 7.06 24.24
N LEU A 154 20.11 6.07 24.30
CA LEU A 154 19.89 4.77 24.95
C LEU A 154 20.73 4.60 26.23
N ASP A 155 21.69 5.48 26.46
CA ASP A 155 22.55 5.46 27.64
C ASP A 155 21.76 5.87 28.90
N PRO A 156 21.77 5.07 30.00
CA PRO A 156 21.11 5.43 31.26
C PRO A 156 21.56 6.77 31.85
N THR A 157 22.77 7.24 31.55
CA THR A 157 23.29 8.54 32.03
C THR A 157 22.51 9.73 31.46
N SER A 158 21.98 9.63 30.24
CA SER A 158 21.10 10.64 29.64
C SER A 158 19.75 10.79 30.36
N TYR A 159 19.36 9.78 31.14
CA TYR A 159 18.19 9.82 32.02
C TYR A 159 18.53 10.20 33.47
N GLY A 160 19.81 10.51 33.73
CA GLY A 160 20.32 10.94 35.03
C GLY A 160 20.56 9.81 36.03
N PHE A 161 20.86 8.59 35.55
CA PHE A 161 21.39 7.50 36.37
C PHE A 161 22.93 7.48 36.31
N THR A 162 23.58 7.17 37.42
CA THR A 162 25.04 6.97 37.50
C THR A 162 25.38 5.49 37.69
N GLU A 163 26.63 5.06 37.53
CA GLU A 163 27.02 3.66 37.80
C GLU A 163 26.66 3.20 39.23
N ALA A 164 26.68 4.11 40.20
CA ALA A 164 26.26 3.85 41.58
C ALA A 164 24.75 3.55 41.71
N ASP A 165 23.95 3.95 40.72
CA ASP A 165 22.52 3.65 40.66
C ASP A 165 22.21 2.29 40.03
N TYR A 166 23.17 1.67 39.33
CA TYR A 166 22.86 0.58 38.41
C TYR A 166 22.30 -0.68 39.08
N ASP A 167 22.65 -0.92 40.35
CA ASP A 167 22.18 -2.05 41.17
C ASP A 167 20.99 -1.70 42.08
N ARG A 168 20.48 -0.46 42.01
CA ARG A 168 19.28 -0.04 42.77
C ARG A 168 18.03 -0.68 42.14
N LYS A 169 17.15 -1.26 42.96
CA LYS A 169 15.87 -1.80 42.49
C LYS A 169 14.84 -0.68 42.30
N ILE A 170 14.57 -0.35 41.05
CA ILE A 170 13.57 0.64 40.62
C ILE A 170 12.23 -0.07 40.40
N PHE A 171 11.13 0.62 40.67
CA PHE A 171 9.78 0.12 40.43
C PHE A 171 9.35 0.39 38.97
N ILE A 172 8.94 -0.64 38.23
CA ILE A 172 8.50 -0.48 36.83
C ILE A 172 7.12 -1.11 36.53
N ASP A 173 6.35 -1.41 37.59
CA ASP A 173 4.93 -1.81 37.54
C ASP A 173 4.57 -2.90 36.51
N LYS A 174 5.40 -3.96 36.43
CA LYS A 174 5.26 -5.11 35.51
C LYS A 174 5.56 -4.83 34.04
N VAL A 175 6.10 -3.66 33.68
CA VAL A 175 6.74 -3.45 32.38
C VAL A 175 7.96 -4.39 32.26
N LEU A 176 8.26 -4.89 31.05
CA LEU A 176 9.17 -6.02 30.82
C LEU A 176 8.81 -7.31 31.61
N GLY A 177 7.58 -7.42 32.14
CA GLY A 177 7.15 -8.51 33.02
C GLY A 177 7.68 -8.45 34.45
N LEU A 178 8.43 -7.41 34.82
CA LEU A 178 9.12 -7.30 36.11
C LEU A 178 8.45 -6.26 37.03
N GLU A 179 8.16 -6.61 38.28
CA GLU A 179 7.58 -5.64 39.23
C GLU A 179 8.62 -4.56 39.62
N PHE A 180 9.84 -5.00 39.89
CA PHE A 180 11.01 -4.17 40.17
C PHE A 180 12.20 -4.71 39.35
N ALA A 181 13.07 -3.82 38.88
CA ALA A 181 14.28 -4.16 38.13
C ALA A 181 15.42 -3.19 38.47
N THR A 182 16.65 -3.68 38.31
CA THR A 182 17.87 -2.85 38.30
C THR A 182 18.13 -2.28 36.91
N ILE A 183 18.98 -1.25 36.78
CA ILE A 183 19.38 -0.72 35.46
C ILE A 183 20.04 -1.83 34.63
N ARG A 184 20.88 -2.67 35.25
CA ARG A 184 21.57 -3.78 34.57
C ARG A 184 20.56 -4.80 34.01
N GLU A 185 19.58 -5.23 34.80
CA GLU A 185 18.53 -6.15 34.34
C GLU A 185 17.70 -5.54 33.20
N MET A 186 17.35 -4.25 33.27
CA MET A 186 16.60 -3.58 32.20
C MET A 186 17.42 -3.45 30.92
N VAL A 187 18.64 -2.94 30.98
CA VAL A 187 19.51 -2.76 29.80
C VAL A 187 19.76 -4.09 29.10
N VAL A 188 20.08 -5.17 29.84
CA VAL A 188 20.28 -6.51 29.26
C VAL A 188 19.04 -7.02 28.53
N ILE A 189 17.84 -6.84 29.08
CA ILE A 189 16.59 -7.24 28.41
C ILE A 189 16.31 -6.37 27.17
N LEU A 190 16.50 -5.05 27.28
CA LEU A 190 16.21 -4.10 26.22
C LEU A 190 17.18 -4.23 25.04
N GLU A 191 18.48 -4.39 25.29
CA GLU A 191 19.48 -4.63 24.25
C GLU A 191 19.25 -5.96 23.56
N ARG A 192 18.94 -7.03 24.31
CA ARG A 192 18.60 -8.34 23.73
C ARG A 192 17.36 -8.28 22.85
N THR A 193 16.32 -7.56 23.26
CA THR A 193 15.05 -7.49 22.53
C THR A 193 15.05 -6.49 21.35
N TYR A 194 15.86 -5.42 21.40
CA TYR A 194 15.81 -4.34 20.39
C TYR A 194 17.12 -4.03 19.64
N CYS A 195 18.29 -4.46 20.14
CA CYS A 195 19.61 -4.04 19.64
C CYS A 195 20.53 -5.20 19.22
N GLN A 196 20.06 -6.45 19.23
CA GLN A 196 20.82 -7.61 18.72
C GLN A 196 20.62 -7.79 17.21
N THR A 197 20.58 -9.02 16.70
CA THR A 197 20.39 -9.38 15.29
C THR A 197 18.96 -9.11 14.79
N ILE A 198 18.06 -8.65 15.65
CA ILE A 198 16.70 -8.20 15.32
C ILE A 198 16.45 -6.81 15.90
N GLY A 199 15.76 -5.96 15.12
CA GLY A 199 15.25 -4.66 15.54
C GLY A 199 13.79 -4.52 15.10
N VAL A 200 12.92 -4.01 15.97
CA VAL A 200 11.46 -3.98 15.72
C VAL A 200 10.93 -2.56 15.78
N GLU A 201 10.37 -2.08 14.67
CA GLU A 201 9.59 -0.82 14.64
C GLU A 201 8.10 -1.13 14.78
N PHE A 202 7.51 -0.61 15.85
CA PHE A 202 6.08 -0.78 16.15
C PHE A 202 5.44 0.38 16.92
N MET A 203 6.25 1.30 17.48
CA MET A 203 5.74 2.43 18.27
C MET A 203 5.00 3.50 17.45
N HIS A 204 5.14 3.47 16.12
CA HIS A 204 4.36 4.28 15.18
C HIS A 204 2.92 3.78 14.95
N ILE A 205 2.57 2.59 15.46
CA ILE A 205 1.20 2.06 15.38
C ILE A 205 0.31 2.82 16.36
N SER A 206 -0.85 3.29 15.94
CA SER A 206 -1.80 3.99 16.82
C SER A 206 -2.50 3.04 17.77
N ASP A 207 -2.97 1.89 17.27
CA ASP A 207 -3.72 0.86 18.03
C ASP A 207 -2.93 0.34 19.25
N PRO A 208 -3.43 0.55 20.49
CA PRO A 208 -2.82 0.02 21.70
C PRO A 208 -2.77 -1.51 21.76
N ALA A 209 -3.79 -2.23 21.26
CA ALA A 209 -3.86 -3.68 21.34
C ALA A 209 -2.82 -4.37 20.41
N GLN A 210 -2.54 -3.75 19.25
CA GLN A 210 -1.44 -4.17 18.37
C GLN A 210 -0.08 -3.96 19.06
N LYS A 211 0.15 -2.79 19.67
CA LYS A 211 1.38 -2.49 20.41
C LYS A 211 1.59 -3.41 21.61
N SER A 212 0.60 -3.54 22.50
CA SER A 212 0.72 -4.40 23.70
C SER A 212 0.93 -5.86 23.33
N TRP A 213 0.27 -6.39 22.29
CA TRP A 213 0.53 -7.77 21.85
C TRP A 213 1.96 -7.95 21.30
N LEU A 214 2.51 -6.97 20.57
CA LEU A 214 3.90 -7.03 20.13
C LEU A 214 4.87 -7.00 21.32
N GLN A 215 4.62 -6.13 22.32
CA GLN A 215 5.39 -6.08 23.57
C GLN A 215 5.33 -7.42 24.31
N GLU A 216 4.15 -7.98 24.57
CA GLU A 216 3.95 -9.33 25.17
C GLU A 216 4.68 -10.46 24.43
N ARG A 217 4.92 -10.27 23.12
CA ARG A 217 5.55 -11.28 22.26
C ARG A 217 7.07 -11.28 22.31
N ILE A 218 7.70 -10.11 22.51
CA ILE A 218 9.16 -9.90 22.38
C ILE A 218 9.84 -9.40 23.68
N GLU A 219 9.08 -8.85 24.62
CA GLU A 219 9.57 -8.36 25.91
C GLU A 219 9.36 -9.38 27.04
N GLY A 220 10.35 -9.47 27.93
CA GLY A 220 10.30 -10.30 29.14
C GLY A 220 11.50 -11.23 29.24
N PRO A 221 11.91 -11.62 30.46
CA PRO A 221 13.13 -12.41 30.66
C PRO A 221 13.12 -13.73 29.88
N ASP A 222 11.95 -14.38 29.75
CA ASP A 222 11.72 -15.66 29.06
C ASP A 222 11.55 -15.56 27.53
N LYS A 223 11.60 -14.37 26.93
CA LYS A 223 11.34 -14.15 25.49
C LYS A 223 12.60 -14.22 24.61
N GLU A 224 13.58 -15.03 24.99
CA GLU A 224 14.77 -15.28 24.18
C GLU A 224 14.44 -16.12 22.92
N ILE A 225 15.20 -15.92 21.83
CA ILE A 225 14.98 -16.63 20.57
C ILE A 225 15.57 -18.05 20.68
N THR A 226 14.77 -18.99 21.17
CA THR A 226 15.16 -20.40 21.36
C THR A 226 14.47 -21.33 20.36
N PHE A 227 15.26 -22.16 19.67
CA PHE A 227 14.78 -23.28 18.85
C PHE A 227 15.16 -24.64 19.45
N THR A 228 14.33 -25.66 19.20
CA THR A 228 14.67 -27.06 19.54
C THR A 228 15.83 -27.56 18.68
N LYS A 229 16.52 -28.65 19.11
CA LYS A 229 17.60 -29.25 18.31
C LYS A 229 17.14 -29.61 16.88
N GLU A 230 15.95 -30.19 16.74
CA GLU A 230 15.37 -30.50 15.42
C GLU A 230 15.00 -29.23 14.62
N GLY A 231 14.55 -28.16 15.28
CA GLY A 231 14.34 -26.86 14.64
C GLY A 231 15.64 -26.30 14.06
N LYS A 232 16.72 -26.29 14.86
CA LYS A 232 18.06 -25.86 14.43
C LYS A 232 18.61 -26.73 13.29
N ARG A 233 18.46 -28.05 13.38
CA ARG A 233 18.85 -29.00 12.31
C ARG A 233 18.04 -28.81 11.02
N ALA A 234 16.74 -28.52 11.11
CA ALA A 234 15.90 -28.21 9.95
C ALA A 234 16.29 -26.87 9.28
N ILE A 235 16.62 -25.84 10.05
CA ILE A 235 17.15 -24.56 9.54
C ILE A 235 18.48 -24.81 8.81
N LEU A 236 19.40 -25.56 9.42
CA LEU A 236 20.69 -25.92 8.80
C LEU A 236 20.49 -26.67 7.48
N GLN A 237 19.65 -27.69 7.46
CA GLN A 237 19.32 -28.46 6.25
C GLN A 237 18.80 -27.55 5.12
N LYS A 238 17.99 -26.54 5.44
CA LYS A 238 17.50 -25.57 4.44
C LYS A 238 18.58 -24.63 3.92
N LEU A 239 19.58 -24.29 4.73
CA LEU A 239 20.75 -23.52 4.28
C LEU A 239 21.70 -24.37 3.41
N VAL A 240 21.90 -25.65 3.74
CA VAL A 240 22.64 -26.62 2.89
C VAL A 240 21.94 -26.77 1.53
N GLU A 241 20.62 -26.91 1.54
CA GLU A 241 19.80 -26.96 0.32
C GLU A 241 19.97 -25.69 -0.53
N ALA A 242 19.78 -24.52 0.07
CA ALA A 242 19.79 -23.24 -0.63
C ALA A 242 21.17 -22.90 -1.22
N GLU A 243 22.23 -22.95 -0.40
CA GLU A 243 23.60 -22.61 -0.83
C GLU A 243 24.17 -23.66 -1.79
N GLY A 244 23.92 -24.95 -1.50
CA GLY A 244 24.39 -26.05 -2.34
C GLY A 244 23.76 -26.04 -3.74
N PHE A 245 22.53 -25.53 -3.87
CA PHE A 245 21.87 -25.34 -5.15
C PHE A 245 22.45 -24.19 -5.97
N GLU A 246 22.73 -23.02 -5.36
CA GLU A 246 23.38 -21.91 -6.08
C GLU A 246 24.80 -22.31 -6.55
N LYS A 247 25.60 -22.91 -5.66
CA LYS A 247 26.93 -23.46 -6.00
C LYS A 247 26.87 -24.56 -7.07
N PHE A 248 25.77 -25.32 -7.15
CA PHE A 248 25.57 -26.29 -8.23
C PHE A 248 25.35 -25.59 -9.57
N LEU A 249 24.47 -24.58 -9.62
CA LEU A 249 24.19 -23.82 -10.84
C LEU A 249 25.43 -23.07 -11.34
N ASP A 250 26.21 -22.47 -10.44
CA ASP A 250 27.43 -21.72 -10.76
C ASP A 250 28.48 -22.59 -11.49
N ILE A 251 28.65 -23.83 -11.02
CA ILE A 251 29.60 -24.83 -11.57
C ILE A 251 29.06 -25.50 -12.84
N ARG A 252 27.75 -25.75 -12.95
CA ARG A 252 27.16 -26.50 -14.08
C ARG A 252 26.70 -25.62 -15.25
N TYR A 253 26.42 -24.34 -14.99
CA TYR A 253 25.86 -23.40 -15.97
C TYR A 253 26.58 -22.04 -15.92
N THR A 254 27.90 -22.05 -15.72
CA THR A 254 28.76 -20.86 -15.60
C THR A 254 28.49 -19.82 -16.68
N GLY A 255 28.37 -18.55 -16.29
CA GLY A 255 27.99 -17.44 -17.18
C GLY A 255 26.48 -17.31 -17.46
N THR A 256 25.65 -18.29 -17.09
CA THR A 256 24.19 -18.18 -17.19
C THR A 256 23.63 -17.32 -16.06
N LYS A 257 22.98 -16.21 -16.41
CA LYS A 257 22.33 -15.31 -15.44
C LYS A 257 21.22 -16.05 -14.67
N ARG A 258 21.38 -16.21 -13.36
CA ARG A 258 20.45 -16.93 -12.47
C ARG A 258 19.78 -16.03 -11.42
N PHE A 259 20.38 -14.89 -11.09
CA PHE A 259 19.96 -13.99 -10.00
C PHE A 259 19.94 -14.72 -8.64
N GLY A 260 21.03 -15.41 -8.33
CA GLY A 260 21.16 -16.36 -7.22
C GLY A 260 20.90 -15.76 -5.84
N LEU A 261 20.46 -16.59 -4.89
CA LEU A 261 20.17 -16.15 -3.52
C LEU A 261 21.44 -15.81 -2.71
N ASP A 262 22.64 -16.14 -3.23
CA ASP A 262 23.94 -16.06 -2.55
C ASP A 262 24.13 -14.81 -1.65
N GLY A 263 24.25 -15.03 -0.33
CA GLY A 263 24.29 -13.99 0.70
C GLY A 263 22.92 -13.54 1.24
N GLY A 264 21.92 -14.41 1.18
CA GLY A 264 20.52 -14.18 1.58
C GLY A 264 19.75 -15.48 1.84
N GLU A 265 20.46 -16.58 2.08
CA GLU A 265 19.97 -17.96 2.11
C GLU A 265 18.89 -18.18 3.19
N SER A 266 18.95 -17.42 4.29
CA SER A 266 17.97 -17.41 5.40
C SER A 266 16.53 -17.10 4.99
N MET A 267 16.30 -16.56 3.78
CA MET A 267 14.94 -16.45 3.23
C MET A 267 14.26 -17.83 3.12
N ILE A 268 14.97 -18.89 2.72
CA ILE A 268 14.35 -20.22 2.49
C ILE A 268 13.74 -20.82 3.76
N PRO A 269 14.46 -20.97 4.90
CA PRO A 269 13.84 -21.45 6.15
C PRO A 269 12.77 -20.48 6.69
N ALA A 270 12.87 -19.17 6.42
CA ALA A 270 11.85 -18.21 6.80
C ALA A 270 10.53 -18.38 6.02
N LEU A 271 10.59 -18.63 4.71
CA LEU A 271 9.41 -18.94 3.89
C LEU A 271 8.75 -20.26 4.32
N GLU A 272 9.54 -21.31 4.58
CA GLU A 272 9.04 -22.58 5.14
C GLU A 272 8.32 -22.36 6.48
N GLN A 273 8.84 -21.47 7.34
CA GLN A 273 8.22 -21.11 8.62
C GLN A 273 6.93 -20.30 8.46
N ILE A 274 6.79 -19.44 7.44
CA ILE A 274 5.52 -18.76 7.12
C ILE A 274 4.47 -19.80 6.71
N ILE A 275 4.84 -20.76 5.85
CA ILE A 275 3.92 -21.82 5.41
C ILE A 275 3.48 -22.68 6.59
N LYS A 276 4.44 -23.19 7.38
CA LYS A 276 4.18 -24.03 8.55
C LYS A 276 3.37 -23.29 9.62
N ARG A 277 3.72 -22.05 9.97
CA ARG A 277 2.98 -21.30 11.00
C ARG A 277 1.61 -20.83 10.49
N GLY A 278 1.49 -20.52 9.20
CA GLY A 278 0.22 -20.20 8.56
C GLY A 278 -0.76 -21.39 8.58
N GLY A 279 -0.31 -22.57 8.15
CA GLY A 279 -1.11 -23.80 8.21
C GLY A 279 -1.58 -24.11 9.63
N ASN A 280 -0.66 -24.05 10.61
CA ASN A 280 -0.96 -24.20 12.04
C ASN A 280 -1.78 -23.03 12.65
N LEU A 281 -2.25 -22.08 11.83
CA LEU A 281 -3.14 -20.97 12.17
C LEU A 281 -4.30 -20.83 11.15
N GLY A 282 -4.63 -21.89 10.41
CA GLY A 282 -5.81 -21.95 9.53
C GLY A 282 -5.65 -21.40 8.11
N VAL A 283 -4.44 -21.00 7.69
CA VAL A 283 -4.18 -20.65 6.28
C VAL A 283 -4.27 -21.91 5.42
N LYS A 284 -5.22 -21.93 4.48
CA LYS A 284 -5.40 -23.01 3.50
C LYS A 284 -4.59 -22.77 2.22
N GLU A 285 -4.39 -21.51 1.85
CA GLU A 285 -3.69 -21.12 0.63
C GLU A 285 -2.75 -19.93 0.83
N ILE A 286 -1.59 -19.96 0.18
CA ILE A 286 -0.63 -18.84 0.11
C ILE A 286 -0.39 -18.50 -1.36
N VAL A 287 -0.70 -17.27 -1.75
CA VAL A 287 -0.41 -16.76 -3.09
C VAL A 287 0.82 -15.87 -3.03
N MET A 288 1.83 -16.20 -3.84
CA MET A 288 3.11 -15.50 -3.85
C MET A 288 3.26 -14.57 -5.06
N GLY A 289 3.90 -13.43 -4.81
CA GLY A 289 4.51 -12.57 -5.83
C GLY A 289 5.96 -12.32 -5.44
N MET A 290 6.88 -12.42 -6.41
CA MET A 290 8.30 -12.14 -6.16
C MET A 290 9.02 -11.65 -7.40
N ALA A 291 10.15 -10.97 -7.18
CA ALA A 291 11.09 -10.57 -8.23
C ALA A 291 11.96 -11.74 -8.74
N HIS A 292 13.13 -11.43 -9.30
CA HIS A 292 14.12 -12.38 -9.81
C HIS A 292 14.99 -13.02 -8.72
N ARG A 293 15.36 -12.27 -7.67
CA ARG A 293 16.39 -12.66 -6.68
C ARG A 293 15.98 -13.92 -5.91
N GLY A 294 16.78 -14.98 -6.01
CA GLY A 294 16.52 -16.26 -5.36
C GLY A 294 15.25 -16.99 -5.83
N ARG A 295 14.66 -16.59 -6.97
CA ARG A 295 13.41 -17.21 -7.45
C ARG A 295 13.59 -18.67 -7.82
N LEU A 296 14.72 -19.04 -8.43
CA LEU A 296 14.99 -20.44 -8.80
C LEU A 296 15.07 -21.33 -7.55
N ASN A 297 15.76 -20.84 -6.51
CA ASN A 297 15.84 -21.46 -5.19
C ASN A 297 14.44 -21.61 -4.54
N THR A 298 13.63 -20.57 -4.62
CA THR A 298 12.24 -20.58 -4.11
C THR A 298 11.35 -21.54 -4.91
N LEU A 299 11.52 -21.62 -6.23
CA LEU A 299 10.82 -22.56 -7.10
C LEU A 299 11.13 -24.01 -6.74
N THR A 300 12.39 -24.38 -6.51
CA THR A 300 12.76 -25.78 -6.22
C THR A 300 12.55 -26.16 -4.75
N GLN A 301 12.97 -25.32 -3.80
CA GLN A 301 12.99 -25.69 -2.37
C GLN A 301 11.65 -25.46 -1.66
N VAL A 302 10.95 -24.37 -2.00
CA VAL A 302 9.70 -23.95 -1.34
C VAL A 302 8.48 -24.41 -2.16
N MET A 303 8.42 -24.04 -3.44
CA MET A 303 7.35 -24.45 -4.35
C MET A 303 7.47 -25.91 -4.84
N GLY A 304 8.60 -26.59 -4.59
CA GLY A 304 8.76 -28.02 -4.93
C GLY A 304 8.89 -28.34 -6.42
N LYS A 305 9.20 -27.36 -7.28
CA LYS A 305 9.43 -27.60 -8.73
C LYS A 305 10.54 -28.66 -8.90
N PRO A 306 10.31 -29.74 -9.67
CA PRO A 306 11.32 -30.78 -9.87
C PRO A 306 12.61 -30.22 -10.46
N HIS A 307 13.74 -30.57 -9.86
CA HIS A 307 15.06 -30.08 -10.27
C HIS A 307 15.38 -30.47 -11.72
N ARG A 308 15.09 -31.72 -12.10
CA ARG A 308 15.16 -32.19 -13.50
C ARG A 308 14.43 -31.32 -14.52
N ALA A 309 13.28 -30.74 -14.16
CA ALA A 309 12.49 -29.88 -15.05
C ALA A 309 13.15 -28.51 -15.23
N LEU A 310 13.69 -27.94 -14.15
CA LEU A 310 14.48 -26.71 -14.23
C LEU A 310 15.80 -26.94 -15.00
N PHE A 311 16.47 -28.08 -14.80
CA PHE A 311 17.70 -28.41 -15.53
C PHE A 311 17.47 -28.66 -17.03
N HIS A 312 16.30 -29.18 -17.42
CA HIS A 312 15.84 -29.24 -18.82
C HIS A 312 15.65 -27.83 -19.41
N GLU A 313 14.94 -26.94 -18.71
CA GLU A 313 14.80 -25.52 -19.10
C GLU A 313 16.17 -24.83 -19.23
N PHE A 314 17.12 -25.13 -18.33
CA PHE A 314 18.47 -24.56 -18.39
C PHE A 314 19.19 -24.87 -19.71
N LYS A 315 18.97 -26.07 -20.28
CA LYS A 315 19.51 -26.48 -21.60
C LYS A 315 18.74 -25.93 -22.80
N GLY A 316 17.71 -25.11 -22.60
CA GLY A 316 16.88 -24.55 -23.67
C GLY A 316 15.67 -25.41 -24.05
N GLY A 317 15.39 -26.49 -23.30
CA GLY A 317 14.15 -27.25 -23.45
C GLY A 317 12.93 -26.43 -23.02
N SER A 318 11.79 -26.67 -23.67
CA SER A 318 10.53 -25.98 -23.34
C SER A 318 10.06 -26.27 -21.91
N PHE A 319 9.38 -25.29 -21.30
CA PHE A 319 8.65 -25.48 -20.03
C PHE A 319 7.25 -26.07 -20.27
N ALA A 320 6.74 -25.98 -21.50
CA ALA A 320 5.44 -26.51 -21.92
C ALA A 320 5.62 -27.70 -22.88
N PRO A 321 4.64 -28.61 -22.99
CA PRO A 321 4.63 -29.67 -23.99
C PRO A 321 4.78 -29.16 -25.45
N ASP A 322 5.28 -30.02 -26.33
CA ASP A 322 5.63 -29.68 -27.73
C ASP A 322 4.40 -29.26 -28.58
N ASP A 323 3.18 -29.60 -28.15
CA ASP A 323 1.89 -29.29 -28.79
C ASP A 323 1.29 -27.93 -28.35
N VAL A 324 2.06 -27.09 -27.65
CA VAL A 324 1.59 -25.84 -27.03
C VAL A 324 2.17 -24.60 -27.69
N GLU A 325 1.34 -23.87 -28.45
CA GLU A 325 1.71 -22.57 -29.00
C GLU A 325 1.81 -21.48 -27.92
N GLY A 326 3.00 -20.91 -27.76
CA GLY A 326 3.27 -19.76 -26.89
C GLY A 326 4.67 -19.19 -27.11
N SER A 327 4.87 -17.91 -26.83
CA SER A 327 6.22 -17.30 -26.89
C SER A 327 7.09 -17.68 -25.69
N GLY A 328 6.45 -18.14 -24.61
CA GLY A 328 7.08 -18.29 -23.30
C GLY A 328 7.52 -16.96 -22.69
N ASP A 329 8.30 -17.08 -21.62
CA ASP A 329 9.00 -16.01 -20.92
C ASP A 329 10.27 -16.59 -20.29
N VAL A 330 11.19 -15.75 -19.82
CA VAL A 330 12.43 -16.21 -19.19
C VAL A 330 12.16 -16.99 -17.89
N LYS A 331 13.06 -17.94 -17.58
CA LYS A 331 12.95 -18.93 -16.48
C LYS A 331 12.51 -18.32 -15.13
N TYR A 332 12.99 -17.12 -14.81
CA TYR A 332 12.71 -16.39 -13.57
C TYR A 332 11.47 -15.48 -13.63
N HIS A 333 10.60 -15.63 -14.63
CA HIS A 333 9.25 -15.03 -14.69
C HIS A 333 8.14 -16.08 -14.56
N LEU A 334 8.45 -17.37 -14.76
CA LEU A 334 7.46 -18.45 -14.71
C LEU A 334 6.82 -18.54 -13.31
N GLY A 335 5.52 -18.84 -13.30
CA GLY A 335 4.77 -19.17 -12.10
C GLY A 335 4.86 -20.66 -11.75
N ALA A 336 4.34 -21.04 -10.59
CA ALA A 336 4.22 -22.43 -10.16
C ALA A 336 3.06 -22.59 -9.19
N SER A 337 2.46 -23.78 -9.14
CA SER A 337 1.49 -24.17 -8.12
C SER A 337 1.89 -25.51 -7.52
N SER A 338 1.69 -25.70 -6.22
CA SER A 338 1.98 -26.94 -5.52
C SER A 338 1.24 -27.02 -4.20
N ASP A 339 1.17 -28.23 -3.62
CA ASP A 339 0.69 -28.42 -2.26
C ASP A 339 1.86 -28.73 -1.33
N ARG A 340 1.82 -28.20 -0.12
CA ARG A 340 2.76 -28.51 0.99
C ARG A 340 1.98 -29.04 2.18
N GLU A 341 2.62 -29.88 2.99
CA GLU A 341 2.01 -30.41 4.21
C GLU A 341 3.00 -30.29 5.37
N PHE A 342 2.54 -29.75 6.49
CA PHE A 342 3.32 -29.59 7.73
C PHE A 342 2.44 -29.91 8.93
N ASP A 343 2.90 -30.79 9.82
CA ASP A 343 2.20 -31.18 11.05
C ASP A 343 0.76 -31.69 10.80
N GLY A 344 0.49 -32.26 9.61
CA GLY A 344 -0.84 -32.68 9.15
C GLY A 344 -1.69 -31.57 8.49
N ASN A 345 -1.22 -30.32 8.49
CA ASN A 345 -1.90 -29.19 7.84
C ASN A 345 -1.42 -29.05 6.39
N LYS A 346 -2.34 -29.23 5.44
CA LYS A 346 -2.10 -29.08 4.00
C LYS A 346 -2.37 -27.64 3.55
N VAL A 347 -1.39 -27.01 2.90
CA VAL A 347 -1.44 -25.63 2.40
C VAL A 347 -1.13 -25.61 0.90
N HIS A 348 -2.03 -25.03 0.10
CA HIS A 348 -1.78 -24.81 -1.34
C HIS A 348 -0.93 -23.57 -1.55
N LEU A 349 0.10 -23.67 -2.39
CA LEU A 349 0.97 -22.58 -2.78
C LEU A 349 0.75 -22.23 -4.26
N SER A 350 0.64 -20.95 -4.59
CA SER A 350 0.61 -20.50 -5.99
C SER A 350 1.45 -19.23 -6.21
N LEU A 351 2.63 -19.42 -6.80
CA LEU A 351 3.52 -18.35 -7.25
C LEU A 351 3.02 -17.80 -8.59
N THR A 352 2.73 -16.50 -8.61
CA THR A 352 2.17 -15.80 -9.77
C THR A 352 3.29 -15.39 -10.74
N PRO A 353 3.12 -15.58 -12.06
CA PRO A 353 4.09 -15.11 -13.04
C PRO A 353 4.09 -13.58 -13.12
N ASN A 354 5.22 -13.00 -13.53
CA ASN A 354 5.44 -11.56 -13.54
C ASN A 354 6.43 -11.14 -14.63
N PRO A 355 6.38 -9.90 -15.13
CA PRO A 355 7.41 -9.35 -16.01
C PRO A 355 8.67 -8.95 -15.21
N SER A 356 9.68 -8.46 -15.93
CA SER A 356 10.89 -7.85 -15.35
C SER A 356 10.63 -6.50 -14.66
N HIS A 357 9.47 -5.88 -14.92
CA HIS A 357 9.06 -4.68 -14.21
C HIS A 357 8.80 -5.07 -12.75
N LEU A 358 9.50 -4.44 -11.82
CA LEU A 358 9.48 -4.85 -10.42
C LEU A 358 8.19 -4.35 -9.74
N GLU A 359 7.78 -5.05 -8.68
CA GLU A 359 6.63 -4.71 -7.82
C GLU A 359 5.22 -4.74 -8.46
N ILE A 360 5.08 -4.63 -9.78
CA ILE A 360 3.78 -4.63 -10.49
C ILE A 360 2.99 -5.96 -10.37
N VAL A 361 3.62 -7.04 -9.91
CA VAL A 361 2.94 -8.30 -9.56
C VAL A 361 2.20 -8.23 -8.22
N ASN A 362 2.56 -7.30 -7.32
CA ASN A 362 1.95 -7.13 -6.01
C ASN A 362 0.41 -6.94 -6.08
N PRO A 363 -0.14 -6.00 -6.89
CA PRO A 363 -1.59 -5.86 -7.02
C PRO A 363 -2.26 -7.10 -7.63
N VAL A 364 -1.61 -7.74 -8.61
CA VAL A 364 -2.10 -8.97 -9.25
C VAL A 364 -2.26 -10.11 -8.23
N VAL A 365 -1.30 -10.23 -7.31
CA VAL A 365 -1.38 -11.20 -6.20
C VAL A 365 -2.48 -10.84 -5.21
N LEU A 366 -2.62 -9.57 -4.83
CA LEU A 366 -3.68 -9.13 -3.92
C LEU A 366 -5.08 -9.39 -4.51
N GLY A 367 -5.29 -9.12 -5.81
CA GLY A 367 -6.53 -9.45 -6.53
C GLY A 367 -6.81 -10.95 -6.59
N LYS A 368 -5.80 -11.76 -6.93
CA LYS A 368 -5.87 -13.23 -6.97
C LYS A 368 -6.17 -13.82 -5.59
N VAL A 369 -5.61 -13.27 -4.52
CA VAL A 369 -5.95 -13.60 -3.14
C VAL A 369 -7.40 -13.26 -2.85
N ARG A 370 -7.88 -12.06 -3.22
CA ARG A 370 -9.25 -11.63 -2.93
C ARG A 370 -10.31 -12.50 -3.60
N ALA A 371 -10.08 -12.90 -4.86
CA ALA A 371 -10.91 -13.88 -5.55
C ALA A 371 -10.93 -15.23 -4.80
N LYS A 372 -9.76 -15.74 -4.37
CA LYS A 372 -9.67 -16.96 -3.57
C LYS A 372 -10.31 -16.84 -2.17
N GLN A 373 -10.25 -15.68 -1.53
CA GLN A 373 -10.95 -15.44 -0.26
C GLN A 373 -12.48 -15.53 -0.45
N ASP A 374 -12.99 -14.99 -1.56
CA ASP A 374 -14.40 -15.12 -1.89
C ASP A 374 -14.79 -16.57 -2.26
N GLN A 375 -13.85 -17.40 -2.77
CA GLN A 375 -14.02 -18.85 -2.95
C GLN A 375 -14.07 -19.62 -1.61
N HIS A 376 -13.35 -19.17 -0.59
CA HIS A 376 -13.28 -19.82 0.74
C HIS A 376 -14.35 -19.33 1.74
N GLY A 377 -15.34 -18.55 1.30
CA GLY A 377 -16.41 -18.06 2.15
C GLY A 377 -16.08 -16.82 2.98
N CYS A 378 -14.87 -16.24 2.85
CA CYS A 378 -14.44 -15.01 3.53
C CYS A 378 -15.16 -13.73 3.03
N SER A 379 -16.30 -13.88 2.37
CA SER A 379 -17.16 -12.82 1.85
C SER A 379 -18.33 -12.57 2.81
N PRO A 380 -18.85 -11.34 2.94
CA PRO A 380 -20.04 -11.03 3.76
C PRO A 380 -21.36 -11.72 3.37
N GLU A 381 -21.32 -12.73 2.51
CA GLU A 381 -22.45 -13.54 2.05
C GLU A 381 -22.68 -14.76 2.96
N ASP A 382 -21.63 -15.29 3.57
CA ASP A 382 -21.73 -16.45 4.45
C ASP A 382 -22.27 -16.04 5.82
N ARG A 383 -23.55 -16.37 6.07
CA ARG A 383 -24.27 -16.05 7.31
C ARG A 383 -23.75 -16.84 8.52
N THR A 384 -22.82 -17.76 8.34
CA THR A 384 -22.19 -18.56 9.42
C THR A 384 -20.77 -18.12 9.76
N ALA A 385 -20.10 -17.38 8.86
CA ALA A 385 -18.79 -16.80 9.09
C ALA A 385 -18.88 -15.41 9.73
N SER A 386 -17.81 -14.99 10.43
CA SER A 386 -17.63 -13.56 10.73
C SER A 386 -17.34 -12.82 9.41
N PRO A 387 -18.10 -11.77 9.00
CA PRO A 387 -17.92 -11.05 7.72
C PRO A 387 -16.57 -10.34 7.52
N GLU A 388 -15.66 -10.52 8.47
CA GLU A 388 -14.37 -9.85 8.59
C GLU A 388 -13.18 -10.83 8.56
N ASP A 389 -13.41 -12.14 8.65
CA ASP A 389 -12.32 -13.13 8.62
C ASP A 389 -11.84 -13.42 7.20
N ARG A 390 -10.60 -13.02 6.90
CA ARG A 390 -9.88 -13.23 5.64
C ARG A 390 -8.57 -13.99 5.84
N THR A 391 -8.44 -14.71 6.96
CA THR A 391 -7.23 -15.45 7.33
C THR A 391 -6.94 -16.64 6.42
N ALA A 392 -7.96 -17.31 5.89
CA ALA A 392 -7.85 -18.57 5.14
C ALA A 392 -6.95 -18.53 3.88
N VAL A 393 -6.76 -17.36 3.27
CA VAL A 393 -5.83 -17.15 2.14
C VAL A 393 -4.90 -15.99 2.47
N LEU A 394 -3.59 -16.20 2.30
CA LEU A 394 -2.53 -15.27 2.69
C LEU A 394 -1.77 -14.73 1.46
N PRO A 395 -1.68 -13.40 1.27
CA PRO A 395 -0.75 -12.79 0.31
C PRO A 395 0.66 -12.73 0.90
N LEU A 396 1.63 -13.29 0.17
CA LEU A 396 3.05 -13.24 0.50
C LEU A 396 3.82 -12.56 -0.64
N LEU A 397 4.39 -11.39 -0.37
CA LEU A 397 5.05 -10.54 -1.36
C LEU A 397 6.54 -10.44 -1.03
N ILE A 398 7.41 -10.72 -2.00
CA ILE A 398 8.86 -10.80 -1.81
C ILE A 398 9.57 -9.80 -2.72
N HIS A 399 10.35 -8.91 -2.10
CA HIS A 399 10.78 -7.64 -2.68
C HIS A 399 12.30 -7.47 -2.68
N GLY A 400 12.81 -6.57 -3.54
CA GLY A 400 14.16 -6.01 -3.40
C GLY A 400 14.13 -4.64 -2.72
N ASP A 401 15.14 -4.29 -1.91
CA ASP A 401 15.16 -3.05 -1.11
C ASP A 401 14.96 -1.77 -1.94
N ALA A 402 15.71 -1.62 -3.03
CA ALA A 402 15.61 -0.45 -3.90
C ALA A 402 14.29 -0.38 -4.69
N ALA A 403 13.66 -1.53 -4.97
CA ALA A 403 12.39 -1.59 -5.69
C ALA A 403 11.20 -1.28 -4.76
N PHE A 404 11.20 -1.89 -3.57
CA PHE A 404 10.20 -1.64 -2.52
C PHE A 404 10.13 -0.16 -2.13
N ALA A 405 11.28 0.51 -1.99
CA ALA A 405 11.36 1.93 -1.64
C ALA A 405 11.08 2.88 -2.83
N GLY A 406 11.18 2.39 -4.08
CA GLY A 406 11.26 3.23 -5.28
C GLY A 406 10.12 3.07 -6.30
N GLN A 407 9.20 2.11 -6.14
CA GLN A 407 8.08 1.89 -7.08
C GLN A 407 6.74 2.30 -6.47
N GLY A 408 6.04 3.22 -7.13
CA GLY A 408 4.78 3.81 -6.63
C GLY A 408 3.70 2.77 -6.31
N VAL A 409 3.59 1.72 -7.14
CA VAL A 409 2.66 0.60 -6.95
C VAL A 409 2.76 -0.07 -5.57
N VAL A 410 3.92 0.00 -4.88
CA VAL A 410 4.09 -0.55 -3.52
C VAL A 410 3.27 0.27 -2.52
N ALA A 411 3.39 1.59 -2.56
CA ALA A 411 2.59 2.50 -1.73
C ALA A 411 1.10 2.40 -2.06
N GLU A 412 0.75 2.24 -3.34
CA GLU A 412 -0.64 2.01 -3.74
C GLU A 412 -1.19 0.68 -3.18
N CYS A 413 -0.41 -0.41 -3.22
CA CYS A 413 -0.79 -1.70 -2.62
C CYS A 413 -1.02 -1.60 -1.10
N PHE A 414 -0.19 -0.84 -0.39
CA PHE A 414 -0.45 -0.53 1.03
C PHE A 414 -1.75 0.27 1.18
N GLY A 415 -1.96 1.32 0.38
CA GLY A 415 -3.20 2.09 0.37
C GLY A 415 -4.47 1.24 0.19
N LEU A 416 -4.43 0.25 -0.71
CA LEU A 416 -5.55 -0.67 -0.94
C LEU A 416 -5.83 -1.64 0.23
N SER A 417 -4.82 -1.93 1.06
CA SER A 417 -4.84 -3.06 2.01
C SER A 417 -5.98 -3.04 3.04
N GLY A 418 -6.42 -1.86 3.47
CA GLY A 418 -7.53 -1.67 4.42
C GLY A 418 -8.89 -1.39 3.78
N LEU A 419 -8.97 -1.12 2.47
CA LEU A 419 -10.17 -0.57 1.85
C LEU A 419 -11.24 -1.63 1.58
N LYS A 420 -12.51 -1.29 1.81
CA LYS A 420 -13.64 -2.15 1.42
C LYS A 420 -13.60 -2.43 -0.09
N GLY A 421 -13.86 -3.67 -0.49
CA GLY A 421 -13.71 -4.13 -1.88
C GLY A 421 -12.30 -4.60 -2.24
N HIS A 422 -11.26 -4.09 -1.57
CA HIS A 422 -9.85 -4.40 -1.84
C HIS A 422 -9.09 -5.10 -0.67
N ARG A 423 -9.63 -5.09 0.55
CA ARG A 423 -9.00 -5.71 1.74
C ARG A 423 -8.79 -7.22 1.57
N THR A 424 -7.56 -7.68 1.83
CA THR A 424 -7.10 -9.08 1.74
C THR A 424 -6.75 -9.69 3.10
N GLY A 425 -7.16 -9.06 4.21
CA GLY A 425 -6.81 -9.50 5.55
C GLY A 425 -5.31 -9.37 5.87
N GLY A 426 -4.63 -8.39 5.27
CA GLY A 426 -3.21 -8.13 5.47
C GLY A 426 -2.30 -9.05 4.65
N SER A 427 -1.21 -8.48 4.14
CA SER A 427 -0.13 -9.14 3.40
C SER A 427 1.13 -9.25 4.26
N ILE A 428 1.87 -10.35 4.09
CA ILE A 428 3.25 -10.44 4.60
C ILE A 428 4.19 -9.97 3.49
N HIS A 429 5.02 -8.98 3.81
CA HIS A 429 6.05 -8.44 2.92
C HIS A 429 7.42 -8.91 3.40
N PHE A 430 8.22 -9.51 2.51
CA PHE A 430 9.58 -9.97 2.81
C PHE A 430 10.57 -9.24 1.89
N ILE A 431 11.38 -8.34 2.45
CA ILE A 431 12.37 -7.58 1.69
C ILE A 431 13.72 -8.31 1.77
N ILE A 432 14.27 -8.69 0.61
CA ILE A 432 15.63 -9.20 0.47
C ILE A 432 16.58 -7.99 0.41
N ASN A 433 16.82 -7.38 1.57
CA ASN A 433 17.60 -6.15 1.70
C ASN A 433 19.10 -6.43 1.64
N ASN A 434 19.55 -6.69 0.41
CA ASN A 434 20.93 -6.99 0.07
C ASN A 434 21.83 -5.74 -0.02
N GLN A 435 21.27 -4.57 0.33
CA GLN A 435 21.96 -3.27 0.41
C GLN A 435 22.51 -2.73 -0.92
N ILE A 436 21.96 -3.13 -2.07
CA ILE A 436 22.41 -2.66 -3.40
C ILE A 436 21.37 -2.85 -4.53
N GLY A 437 20.81 -1.74 -5.01
CA GLY A 437 19.92 -1.72 -6.19
C GLY A 437 20.69 -1.63 -7.49
N PHE A 438 20.93 -2.76 -8.18
CA PHE A 438 21.84 -2.89 -9.33
C PHE A 438 23.28 -2.48 -8.96
N THR A 439 23.64 -1.19 -9.16
CA THR A 439 24.90 -0.53 -8.76
C THR A 439 24.68 0.71 -7.88
N THR A 440 23.45 0.90 -7.38
CA THR A 440 23.05 2.04 -6.55
C THR A 440 23.06 1.65 -5.07
N TYR A 441 23.90 2.34 -4.29
CA TYR A 441 23.98 2.16 -2.83
C TYR A 441 22.79 2.82 -2.11
N PRO A 442 22.25 2.24 -1.01
CA PRO A 442 21.05 2.70 -0.30
C PRO A 442 20.89 4.20 -0.07
N ARG A 443 21.96 4.91 0.30
CA ARG A 443 21.96 6.37 0.53
C ARG A 443 21.68 7.21 -0.73
N TYR A 444 21.57 6.58 -1.90
CA TYR A 444 21.24 7.19 -3.18
C TYR A 444 19.93 6.65 -3.79
N SER A 445 19.33 5.58 -3.23
CA SER A 445 18.09 4.98 -3.74
C SER A 445 16.84 5.36 -2.93
N ARG A 446 16.98 5.90 -1.71
CA ARG A 446 15.87 6.32 -0.85
C ARG A 446 16.22 7.53 0.01
N SER A 447 15.18 8.19 0.56
CA SER A 447 15.31 9.39 1.41
C SER A 447 15.09 9.11 2.91
N SER A 448 15.14 7.85 3.33
CA SER A 448 14.91 7.39 4.70
C SER A 448 15.86 6.24 5.07
N PRO A 449 16.03 5.90 6.36
CA PRO A 449 17.00 4.89 6.79
C PRO A 449 16.74 3.50 6.18
N TYR A 450 15.48 3.06 6.14
CA TYR A 450 15.10 1.70 5.76
C TYR A 450 14.31 1.67 4.44
N PRO A 451 14.37 0.58 3.66
CA PRO A 451 13.48 0.44 2.51
C PRO A 451 12.02 0.29 2.97
N SER A 452 11.81 -0.36 4.11
CA SER A 452 10.52 -0.67 4.72
C SER A 452 9.71 0.56 5.19
N ASP A 453 10.30 1.75 5.25
CA ASP A 453 9.66 2.99 5.70
C ASP A 453 8.34 3.31 4.96
N VAL A 454 8.21 2.90 3.69
CA VAL A 454 6.96 3.04 2.90
C VAL A 454 5.75 2.42 3.62
N ALA A 455 5.93 1.29 4.31
CA ALA A 455 4.84 0.57 4.98
C ALA A 455 4.29 1.30 6.23
N LYS A 456 4.99 2.33 6.73
CA LYS A 456 4.51 3.16 7.85
C LYS A 456 3.24 3.94 7.50
N MET A 457 2.95 4.17 6.22
CA MET A 457 1.72 4.84 5.76
C MET A 457 0.41 4.14 6.15
N VAL A 458 0.45 2.85 6.50
CA VAL A 458 -0.70 2.07 7.02
C VAL A 458 -0.46 1.49 8.42
N GLU A 459 0.54 2.02 9.13
CA GLU A 459 0.95 1.53 10.45
C GLU A 459 1.20 0.01 10.46
N ALA A 460 1.95 -0.51 9.48
CA ALA A 460 2.43 -1.90 9.53
C ALA A 460 3.61 -2.01 10.52
N PRO A 461 3.69 -3.03 11.39
CA PRO A 461 4.92 -3.33 12.12
C PRO A 461 6.00 -3.84 11.17
N ILE A 462 7.25 -3.53 11.51
CA ILE A 462 8.44 -3.87 10.72
C ILE A 462 9.44 -4.60 11.60
N PHE A 463 9.87 -5.77 11.14
CA PHE A 463 10.92 -6.57 11.77
C PHE A 463 12.17 -6.51 10.90
N HIS A 464 13.14 -5.68 11.27
CA HIS A 464 14.47 -5.68 10.66
C HIS A 464 15.28 -6.82 11.26
N VAL A 465 15.96 -7.61 10.44
CA VAL A 465 16.65 -8.81 10.91
C VAL A 465 17.91 -9.11 10.09
N ASN A 466 18.99 -9.48 10.77
CA ASN A 466 20.25 -9.84 10.14
C ASN A 466 20.15 -11.22 9.47
N GLY A 467 20.44 -11.27 8.18
CA GLY A 467 20.37 -12.47 7.36
C GLY A 467 21.36 -13.57 7.74
N ASP A 468 22.48 -13.23 8.41
CA ASP A 468 23.44 -14.22 8.92
C ASP A 468 23.02 -14.85 10.27
N ASP A 469 21.90 -14.41 10.88
CA ASP A 469 21.27 -15.09 12.01
C ASP A 469 19.94 -15.75 11.57
N PRO A 470 19.98 -16.96 11.00
CA PRO A 470 18.79 -17.63 10.48
C PRO A 470 17.77 -17.97 11.57
N GLU A 471 18.17 -18.10 12.84
CA GLU A 471 17.21 -18.27 13.95
C GLU A 471 16.39 -16.99 14.16
N ALA A 472 17.03 -15.82 14.12
CA ALA A 472 16.33 -14.53 14.18
C ALA A 472 15.40 -14.32 12.98
N VAL A 473 15.82 -14.63 11.74
CA VAL A 473 14.97 -14.47 10.54
C VAL A 473 13.72 -15.37 10.63
N VAL A 474 13.90 -16.63 11.05
CA VAL A 474 12.80 -17.59 11.25
C VAL A 474 11.87 -17.16 12.40
N PHE A 475 12.41 -16.55 13.47
CA PHE A 475 11.60 -15.97 14.55
C PHE A 475 10.77 -14.76 14.08
N ALA A 476 11.38 -13.83 13.33
CA ALA A 476 10.66 -12.70 12.73
C ALA A 476 9.52 -13.17 11.80
N ALA A 477 9.79 -14.17 10.95
CA ALA A 477 8.79 -14.80 10.08
C ALA A 477 7.61 -15.43 10.85
N LYS A 478 7.90 -16.10 11.97
CA LYS A 478 6.88 -16.67 12.87
C LYS A 478 6.01 -15.57 13.50
N VAL A 479 6.62 -14.52 14.05
CA VAL A 479 5.88 -13.43 14.73
C VAL A 479 5.07 -12.60 13.73
N ALA A 480 5.62 -12.31 12.56
CA ALA A 480 4.89 -11.62 11.48
C ALA A 480 3.66 -12.42 11.03
N THR A 481 3.79 -13.74 10.87
CA THR A 481 2.65 -14.62 10.53
C THR A 481 1.59 -14.61 11.63
N GLU A 482 1.99 -14.68 12.90
CA GLU A 482 1.07 -14.58 14.05
C GLU A 482 0.37 -13.20 14.12
N PHE A 483 1.08 -12.10 13.82
CA PHE A 483 0.50 -10.75 13.75
C PHE A 483 -0.56 -10.65 12.64
N ARG A 484 -0.23 -11.09 11.42
CA ARG A 484 -1.14 -11.07 10.26
C ARG A 484 -2.40 -11.88 10.55
N GLN A 485 -2.27 -13.09 11.08
CA GLN A 485 -3.43 -13.94 11.42
C GLN A 485 -4.31 -13.33 12.53
N LYS A 486 -3.72 -12.66 13.52
CA LYS A 486 -4.47 -12.07 14.64
C LYS A 486 -5.15 -10.74 14.29
N PHE A 487 -4.47 -9.84 13.59
CA PHE A 487 -4.91 -8.46 13.38
C PHE A 487 -5.32 -8.14 11.94
N GLN A 488 -5.07 -9.04 10.98
CA GLN A 488 -5.46 -8.90 9.57
C GLN A 488 -4.94 -7.60 8.89
N LYS A 489 -3.83 -7.05 9.38
CA LYS A 489 -3.10 -5.91 8.81
C LYS A 489 -1.80 -6.38 8.12
N PRO A 490 -1.26 -5.59 7.17
CA PRO A 490 0.06 -5.85 6.61
C PRO A 490 1.18 -5.85 7.66
N VAL A 491 2.26 -6.56 7.36
CA VAL A 491 3.47 -6.66 8.20
C VAL A 491 4.70 -6.83 7.31
N VAL A 492 5.83 -6.25 7.71
CA VAL A 492 7.08 -6.27 6.93
C VAL A 492 8.20 -7.00 7.69
N ILE A 493 8.93 -7.84 6.97
CA ILE A 493 10.22 -8.42 7.39
C ILE A 493 11.28 -7.80 6.47
N ASP A 494 12.21 -7.05 7.04
CA ASP A 494 13.34 -6.41 6.35
C ASP A 494 14.60 -7.23 6.64
N MET A 495 14.89 -8.23 5.80
CA MET A 495 16.04 -9.13 5.98
C MET A 495 17.30 -8.48 5.41
N TRP A 496 18.11 -7.89 6.28
CA TRP A 496 19.40 -7.29 5.95
C TRP A 496 20.41 -8.37 5.60
N CYS A 497 20.79 -8.44 4.34
CA CYS A 497 21.67 -9.46 3.80
C CYS A 497 22.72 -8.82 2.89
N TYR A 498 23.39 -9.60 2.03
CA TYR A 498 24.28 -9.09 0.99
C TYR A 498 24.00 -9.73 -0.37
N ARG A 499 24.84 -9.43 -1.37
CA ARG A 499 24.82 -10.06 -2.70
C ARG A 499 26.24 -10.52 -3.02
N ARG A 500 26.47 -11.83 -3.08
CA ARG A 500 27.84 -12.39 -3.23
C ARG A 500 28.51 -11.98 -4.54
N PHE A 501 27.73 -11.85 -5.61
CA PHE A 501 28.16 -11.54 -6.98
C PHE A 501 27.63 -10.17 -7.46
N GLY A 502 27.83 -9.84 -8.74
CA GLY A 502 27.23 -8.68 -9.40
C GLY A 502 25.70 -8.70 -9.41
N HIS A 503 25.06 -7.74 -10.07
CA HIS A 503 23.59 -7.76 -10.16
C HIS A 503 23.07 -9.01 -10.88
N ASN A 504 23.86 -9.47 -11.85
CA ASN A 504 23.84 -10.83 -12.37
C ASN A 504 25.27 -11.39 -12.27
N GLU A 505 25.45 -12.68 -12.50
CA GLU A 505 26.69 -13.37 -12.16
C GLU A 505 27.86 -13.12 -13.14
N GLY A 506 27.59 -12.45 -14.27
CA GLY A 506 28.61 -11.95 -15.21
C GLY A 506 28.92 -10.45 -15.08
N ASP A 507 28.41 -9.77 -14.06
CA ASP A 507 28.62 -8.34 -13.78
C ASP A 507 29.71 -8.16 -12.70
N GLU A 508 30.60 -7.16 -12.85
CA GLU A 508 31.69 -6.88 -11.89
C GLU A 508 31.33 -5.65 -11.02
N PRO A 509 30.75 -5.86 -9.83
CA PRO A 509 30.28 -4.77 -8.98
C PRO A 509 31.41 -3.94 -8.35
N ALA A 510 32.65 -4.43 -8.36
CA ALA A 510 33.79 -3.66 -7.85
C ALA A 510 34.06 -2.36 -8.65
N PHE A 511 33.52 -2.21 -9.87
CA PHE A 511 33.55 -0.96 -10.62
C PHE A 511 32.81 0.20 -9.94
N THR A 512 31.84 -0.08 -9.06
CA THR A 512 31.01 0.94 -8.40
C THR A 512 30.90 0.78 -6.88
N GLN A 513 31.04 -0.44 -6.35
CA GLN A 513 31.04 -0.74 -4.91
C GLN A 513 32.31 -1.50 -4.43
N PRO A 514 33.54 -1.00 -4.71
CA PRO A 514 34.79 -1.73 -4.45
C PRO A 514 35.00 -2.07 -2.97
N LEU A 515 34.66 -1.17 -2.03
CA LEU A 515 34.86 -1.40 -0.59
C LEU A 515 33.89 -2.45 -0.02
N MET A 516 32.63 -2.42 -0.46
CA MET A 516 31.59 -3.39 -0.08
C MET A 516 31.98 -4.79 -0.58
N TYR A 517 32.34 -4.92 -1.85
CA TYR A 517 32.73 -6.22 -2.41
C TYR A 517 34.10 -6.71 -1.93
N LYS A 518 35.02 -5.81 -1.55
CA LYS A 518 36.25 -6.21 -0.82
C LYS A 518 35.93 -6.86 0.53
N LYS A 519 34.89 -6.40 1.24
CA LYS A 519 34.40 -7.10 2.45
C LYS A 519 33.68 -8.40 2.10
N ILE A 520 32.68 -8.37 1.21
CA ILE A 520 31.87 -9.56 0.85
C ILE A 520 32.73 -10.73 0.34
N ARG A 521 33.83 -10.47 -0.39
CA ARG A 521 34.79 -11.50 -0.84
C ARG A 521 35.54 -12.20 0.32
N GLY A 522 35.59 -11.59 1.51
CA GLY A 522 36.20 -12.15 2.72
C GLY A 522 35.21 -12.70 3.76
N LEU A 523 33.89 -12.55 3.56
CA LEU A 523 32.89 -13.06 4.50
C LEU A 523 32.71 -14.59 4.38
N PRO A 524 32.59 -15.35 5.49
CA PRO A 524 32.01 -16.70 5.45
C PRO A 524 30.57 -16.64 4.92
N THR A 525 29.99 -17.77 4.53
CA THR A 525 28.54 -17.79 4.21
C THR A 525 27.71 -17.94 5.48
N THR A 526 26.43 -17.57 5.37
CA THR A 526 25.38 -17.87 6.35
C THR A 526 25.40 -19.34 6.78
N LEU A 527 25.58 -20.28 5.84
CA LEU A 527 25.68 -21.71 6.14
C LEU A 527 26.93 -22.04 6.97
N ASP A 528 28.11 -21.56 6.60
CA ASP A 528 29.34 -21.88 7.32
C ASP A 528 29.39 -21.21 8.72
N THR A 529 28.82 -20.02 8.87
CA THR A 529 28.63 -19.33 10.15
C THR A 529 27.67 -20.11 11.05
N TYR A 530 26.50 -20.50 10.53
CA TYR A 530 25.50 -21.25 11.30
C TYR A 530 25.95 -22.69 11.64
N SER A 531 26.68 -23.35 10.72
CA SER A 531 27.29 -24.66 10.97
C SER A 531 28.23 -24.61 12.18
N LYS A 532 29.11 -23.60 12.24
CA LYS A 532 30.04 -23.40 13.37
C LYS A 532 29.30 -23.16 14.69
N LYS A 533 28.21 -22.37 14.68
CA LYS A 533 27.33 -22.17 15.84
C LYS A 533 26.78 -23.51 16.34
N LEU A 534 26.18 -24.32 15.47
CA LEU A 534 25.55 -25.59 15.85
C LEU A 534 26.55 -26.69 16.26
N ILE A 535 27.78 -26.64 15.75
CA ILE A 535 28.88 -27.51 16.22
C ILE A 535 29.32 -27.10 17.62
N ALA A 536 29.50 -25.80 17.89
CA ALA A 536 29.84 -25.30 19.22
C ALA A 536 28.74 -25.55 20.27
N GLU A 537 27.47 -25.53 19.87
CA GLU A 537 26.31 -25.90 20.71
C GLU A 537 26.13 -27.43 20.91
N GLY A 538 26.87 -28.29 20.21
CA GLY A 538 26.68 -29.74 20.27
C GLY A 538 25.31 -30.19 19.73
N VAL A 539 24.84 -29.56 18.65
CA VAL A 539 23.58 -29.88 17.94
C VAL A 539 23.84 -30.72 16.68
N VAL A 540 25.00 -30.52 16.05
CA VAL A 540 25.53 -31.32 14.94
C VAL A 540 27.03 -31.51 15.12
N THR A 541 27.59 -32.50 14.43
CA THR A 541 29.04 -32.69 14.27
C THR A 541 29.50 -32.22 12.88
N GLU A 542 30.78 -31.90 12.73
CA GLU A 542 31.37 -31.48 11.44
C GLU A 542 31.13 -32.51 10.32
N GLY A 543 31.34 -33.80 10.61
CA GLY A 543 31.07 -34.89 9.67
C GLY A 543 29.58 -35.08 9.30
N GLU A 544 28.63 -34.62 10.13
CA GLU A 544 27.22 -34.55 9.72
C GLU A 544 26.98 -33.41 8.72
N VAL A 545 27.59 -32.24 8.93
CA VAL A 545 27.46 -31.08 8.03
C VAL A 545 28.03 -31.40 6.66
N ASP A 546 29.23 -31.98 6.61
CA ASP A 546 29.87 -32.38 5.35
C ASP A 546 29.08 -33.50 4.64
N LYS A 547 28.51 -34.44 5.39
CA LYS A 547 27.60 -35.44 4.83
C LYS A 547 26.34 -34.79 4.25
N MET A 548 25.69 -33.85 4.94
CA MET A 548 24.52 -33.13 4.40
C MET A 548 24.86 -32.42 3.09
N LYS A 549 26.02 -31.74 3.04
CA LYS A 549 26.55 -31.07 1.82
C LYS A 549 26.79 -32.09 0.68
N ALA A 550 27.38 -33.25 0.98
CA ALA A 550 27.66 -34.30 -0.01
C ALA A 550 26.40 -35.03 -0.53
N ASP A 551 25.49 -35.43 0.36
CA ASP A 551 24.24 -36.11 0.03
C ASP A 551 23.33 -35.20 -0.84
N TRP A 552 23.27 -33.90 -0.52
CA TRP A 552 22.55 -32.92 -1.35
C TRP A 552 23.19 -32.74 -2.73
N ARG A 553 24.53 -32.64 -2.80
CA ARG A 553 25.26 -32.54 -4.08
C ARG A 553 24.99 -33.75 -4.98
N ALA A 554 25.06 -34.96 -4.44
CA ALA A 554 24.79 -36.20 -5.17
C ALA A 554 23.36 -36.25 -5.72
N ARG A 555 22.36 -35.78 -4.95
CA ARG A 555 20.97 -35.66 -5.39
C ARG A 555 20.81 -34.68 -6.56
N LEU A 556 21.50 -33.55 -6.55
CA LEU A 556 21.44 -32.57 -7.64
C LEU A 556 22.08 -33.10 -8.94
N ASP A 557 23.22 -33.80 -8.85
CA ASP A 557 23.82 -34.44 -10.03
C ASP A 557 22.92 -35.56 -10.59
N ALA A 558 22.22 -36.33 -9.75
CA ALA A 558 21.24 -37.33 -10.20
C ALA A 558 19.98 -36.71 -10.85
N GLU A 559 19.45 -35.60 -10.32
CA GLU A 559 18.34 -34.86 -10.95
C GLU A 559 18.76 -34.20 -12.27
N MET A 560 20.02 -33.78 -12.40
CA MET A 560 20.57 -33.25 -13.65
C MET A 560 20.64 -34.33 -14.74
N GLU A 561 21.00 -35.57 -14.40
CA GLU A 561 20.98 -36.69 -15.34
C GLU A 561 19.53 -37.08 -15.71
N ALA A 562 18.62 -37.14 -14.74
CA ALA A 562 17.19 -37.33 -15.01
C ALA A 562 16.57 -36.19 -15.86
N GLY A 563 17.18 -35.00 -15.87
CA GLY A 563 16.80 -33.87 -16.71
C GLY A 563 17.12 -34.04 -18.20
N GLN A 564 17.97 -35.00 -18.60
CA GLN A 564 18.32 -35.21 -20.01
C GLN A 564 17.18 -35.84 -20.83
N SER A 565 16.28 -36.58 -20.16
CA SER A 565 15.15 -37.28 -20.76
C SER A 565 13.79 -36.82 -20.22
N TYR A 566 13.79 -35.73 -19.43
CA TYR A 566 12.56 -35.14 -18.91
C TYR A 566 11.71 -34.54 -20.05
N LYS A 567 10.42 -34.87 -20.08
CA LYS A 567 9.41 -34.19 -20.90
C LYS A 567 8.38 -33.51 -19.98
N PRO A 568 7.96 -32.26 -20.30
CA PRO A 568 6.84 -31.63 -19.60
C PRO A 568 5.55 -32.45 -19.75
N ASN A 569 4.96 -32.86 -18.62
CA ASN A 569 3.73 -33.67 -18.62
C ASN A 569 2.51 -32.78 -18.33
N LYS A 570 1.68 -32.57 -19.36
CA LYS A 570 0.40 -31.82 -19.37
C LYS A 570 0.51 -30.30 -19.14
N ALA A 571 -0.27 -29.58 -19.95
CA ALA A 571 -0.72 -28.22 -19.77
C ALA A 571 -1.47 -27.94 -18.43
N ASP A 572 -0.81 -27.32 -17.45
CA ASP A 572 -1.43 -26.86 -16.18
C ASP A 572 -1.95 -25.40 -16.26
N TRP A 573 -3.07 -25.20 -16.98
CA TRP A 573 -3.76 -23.90 -17.00
C TRP A 573 -5.29 -23.94 -17.18
N LEU A 574 -5.93 -25.11 -17.32
CA LEU A 574 -7.40 -25.25 -17.44
C LEU A 574 -8.03 -26.13 -16.35
N ASP A 575 -7.31 -26.42 -15.27
CA ASP A 575 -7.86 -27.18 -14.13
C ASP A 575 -8.51 -26.24 -13.08
N GLY A 576 -9.20 -26.81 -12.08
CA GLY A 576 -9.90 -26.05 -11.04
C GLY A 576 -11.10 -25.24 -11.59
N LYS A 577 -11.19 -23.95 -11.23
CA LYS A 577 -12.28 -23.05 -11.67
C LYS A 577 -12.35 -22.83 -13.19
N TRP A 578 -11.27 -23.12 -13.92
CA TRP A 578 -11.20 -23.03 -15.39
C TRP A 578 -11.63 -24.34 -16.09
N ALA A 579 -11.94 -25.40 -15.34
CA ALA A 579 -12.35 -26.69 -15.91
C ALA A 579 -13.61 -26.56 -16.78
N GLY A 580 -13.55 -27.11 -17.99
CA GLY A 580 -14.63 -27.01 -18.99
C GLY A 580 -14.58 -25.76 -19.88
N LEU A 581 -13.67 -24.81 -19.62
CA LEU A 581 -13.36 -23.71 -20.54
C LEU A 581 -12.26 -24.13 -21.53
N SER A 582 -12.25 -23.48 -22.69
CA SER A 582 -11.24 -23.68 -23.73
C SER A 582 -10.80 -22.36 -24.38
N GLY A 583 -9.54 -22.34 -24.84
CA GLY A 583 -8.93 -21.26 -25.59
C GLY A 583 -9.62 -21.02 -26.94
N GLY A 584 -9.34 -19.86 -27.55
CA GLY A 584 -9.99 -19.46 -28.81
C GLY A 584 -9.68 -20.39 -30.00
N ALA A 585 -8.46 -20.92 -30.05
CA ALA A 585 -7.91 -21.71 -31.16
C ALA A 585 -8.50 -23.12 -31.26
N SER A 586 -9.70 -23.24 -31.82
CA SER A 586 -10.31 -24.52 -32.19
C SER A 586 -10.85 -24.47 -33.63
N SER A 587 -9.92 -24.61 -34.59
CA SER A 587 -10.06 -24.97 -36.01
C SER A 587 -10.99 -24.17 -36.95
N ASP A 588 -11.92 -23.37 -36.44
CA ASP A 588 -12.80 -22.51 -37.25
C ASP A 588 -12.42 -21.04 -37.05
N ASP A 589 -11.81 -20.40 -38.06
CA ASP A 589 -11.38 -18.98 -38.03
C ASP A 589 -12.54 -17.96 -38.04
N ASP A 590 -13.79 -18.42 -38.10
CA ASP A 590 -14.97 -17.57 -38.22
C ASP A 590 -15.34 -16.92 -36.86
N PRO A 591 -15.56 -15.58 -36.76
CA PRO A 591 -15.75 -14.90 -35.48
C PRO A 591 -16.99 -15.31 -34.66
N ARG A 592 -16.82 -16.36 -33.85
CA ARG A 592 -17.84 -16.99 -32.98
C ARG A 592 -18.75 -15.98 -32.28
N ARG A 593 -20.03 -15.96 -32.67
CA ARG A 593 -21.08 -15.15 -32.05
C ARG A 593 -21.71 -15.94 -30.90
N GLY A 594 -21.57 -15.43 -29.67
CA GLY A 594 -22.25 -15.98 -28.50
C GLY A 594 -23.74 -15.64 -28.50
N ALA A 595 -24.58 -16.58 -28.07
CA ALA A 595 -25.96 -16.27 -27.70
C ALA A 595 -25.92 -15.32 -26.49
N SER A 596 -26.55 -14.16 -26.63
CA SER A 596 -26.52 -13.05 -25.64
C SER A 596 -27.80 -12.20 -25.71
N GLY A 597 -28.87 -12.80 -26.24
CA GLY A 597 -30.24 -12.32 -26.12
C GLY A 597 -30.89 -12.95 -24.90
N VAL A 598 -31.80 -12.21 -24.26
CA VAL A 598 -32.53 -12.61 -23.06
C VAL A 598 -34.01 -12.34 -23.32
N GLU A 599 -34.90 -13.19 -22.82
CA GLU A 599 -36.34 -13.06 -23.04
C GLU A 599 -36.91 -11.74 -22.49
N ARG A 600 -37.88 -11.15 -23.20
CA ARG A 600 -38.45 -9.84 -22.83
C ARG A 600 -38.99 -9.85 -21.40
N ASP A 601 -39.68 -10.91 -21.00
CA ASP A 601 -40.31 -11.00 -19.68
C ASP A 601 -39.27 -11.10 -18.55
N GLN A 602 -38.09 -11.68 -18.83
CA GLN A 602 -36.95 -11.66 -17.92
C GLN A 602 -36.33 -10.26 -17.82
N LEU A 603 -36.18 -9.54 -18.93
CA LEU A 603 -35.73 -8.14 -18.93
C LEU A 603 -36.69 -7.23 -18.15
N VAL A 604 -38.01 -7.43 -18.28
CA VAL A 604 -39.01 -6.68 -17.51
C VAL A 604 -38.99 -7.07 -16.03
N ARG A 605 -38.87 -8.37 -15.68
CA ARG A 605 -38.72 -8.84 -14.29
C ARG A 605 -37.49 -8.23 -13.62
N VAL A 606 -36.32 -8.36 -14.25
CA VAL A 606 -35.07 -7.80 -13.75
C VAL A 606 -35.17 -6.27 -13.65
N GLY A 607 -35.70 -5.62 -14.68
CA GLY A 607 -35.96 -4.18 -14.71
C GLY A 607 -36.82 -3.67 -13.55
N ALA A 608 -37.88 -4.41 -13.22
CA ALA A 608 -38.77 -4.12 -12.09
C ALA A 608 -38.06 -4.22 -10.73
N ALA A 609 -37.09 -5.13 -10.58
CA ALA A 609 -36.30 -5.25 -9.35
C ALA A 609 -35.20 -4.19 -9.23
N ILE A 610 -34.40 -3.98 -10.29
CA ILE A 610 -33.26 -3.03 -10.27
C ILE A 610 -33.67 -1.55 -10.22
N THR A 611 -34.97 -1.25 -10.35
CA THR A 611 -35.56 0.08 -10.16
C THR A 611 -36.35 0.21 -8.86
N ARG A 612 -36.50 -0.86 -8.07
CA ARG A 612 -37.25 -0.86 -6.81
C ARG A 612 -36.45 -0.17 -5.70
N VAL A 613 -36.90 1.02 -5.31
CA VAL A 613 -36.49 1.69 -4.05
C VAL A 613 -37.29 1.05 -2.89
N PRO A 614 -36.66 0.72 -1.74
CA PRO A 614 -37.36 0.13 -0.61
C PRO A 614 -38.36 1.09 0.06
N GLU A 615 -39.38 0.53 0.73
CA GLU A 615 -40.24 1.32 1.62
C GLU A 615 -39.39 1.89 2.78
N GLY A 616 -39.65 3.15 3.14
CA GLY A 616 -38.88 3.86 4.17
C GLY A 616 -37.48 4.34 3.74
N PHE A 617 -37.07 4.14 2.48
CA PHE A 617 -35.79 4.64 1.97
C PHE A 617 -35.95 6.05 1.36
N SER A 618 -35.33 7.05 1.99
CA SER A 618 -35.42 8.46 1.63
C SER A 618 -34.47 8.80 0.48
N ALA A 619 -34.82 8.35 -0.74
CA ALA A 619 -34.05 8.62 -1.96
C ALA A 619 -34.09 10.10 -2.39
N HIS A 620 -32.96 10.63 -2.87
CA HIS A 620 -32.91 11.98 -3.42
C HIS A 620 -33.89 12.17 -4.60
N ARG A 621 -34.64 13.28 -4.61
CA ARG A 621 -35.80 13.48 -5.52
C ARG A 621 -35.49 13.36 -7.02
N THR A 622 -34.28 13.73 -7.44
CA THR A 622 -33.84 13.56 -8.85
C THR A 622 -33.56 12.09 -9.18
N ILE A 623 -33.07 11.31 -8.21
CA ILE A 623 -32.76 9.89 -8.35
C ILE A 623 -34.04 9.04 -8.36
N GLN A 624 -35.05 9.41 -7.57
CA GLN A 624 -36.38 8.80 -7.67
C GLN A 624 -36.95 8.95 -9.08
N ARG A 625 -37.01 10.19 -9.61
CA ARG A 625 -37.46 10.47 -10.99
C ARG A 625 -36.66 9.72 -12.06
N PHE A 626 -35.37 9.53 -11.83
CA PHE A 626 -34.49 8.74 -12.70
C PHE A 626 -34.88 7.26 -12.69
N MET A 627 -35.13 6.67 -11.51
CA MET A 627 -35.62 5.29 -11.40
C MET A 627 -37.04 5.11 -11.94
N ASP A 628 -37.95 6.06 -11.70
CA ASP A 628 -39.31 6.06 -12.26
C ASP A 628 -39.26 6.04 -13.81
N ASN A 629 -38.40 6.87 -14.39
CA ASN A 629 -38.20 6.93 -15.84
C ASN A 629 -37.51 5.67 -16.39
N ARG A 630 -36.46 5.17 -15.70
CA ARG A 630 -35.78 3.91 -16.04
C ARG A 630 -36.77 2.75 -16.05
N ARG A 631 -37.66 2.68 -15.05
CA ARG A 631 -38.70 1.65 -14.98
C ARG A 631 -39.63 1.73 -16.19
N LYS A 632 -40.15 2.93 -16.48
CA LYS A 632 -41.06 3.17 -17.61
C LYS A 632 -40.48 2.73 -18.96
N VAL A 633 -39.21 3.06 -19.27
CA VAL A 633 -38.60 2.68 -20.57
C VAL A 633 -38.30 1.19 -20.69
N ILE A 634 -38.14 0.47 -19.57
CA ILE A 634 -38.02 -1.00 -19.58
C ILE A 634 -39.39 -1.64 -19.82
N ASP A 635 -40.44 -1.18 -19.13
CA ASP A 635 -41.80 -1.72 -19.31
C ASP A 635 -42.29 -1.53 -20.76
N THR A 636 -42.09 -0.34 -21.36
CA THR A 636 -42.43 -0.11 -22.78
C THR A 636 -41.49 -0.84 -23.75
N GLY A 637 -40.19 -0.91 -23.42
CA GLY A 637 -39.12 -1.36 -24.33
C GLY A 637 -38.65 -0.28 -25.31
N GLU A 638 -39.12 0.97 -25.16
CA GLU A 638 -38.81 2.09 -26.06
C GLU A 638 -37.96 3.15 -25.35
N GLY A 639 -36.91 3.65 -26.03
CA GLY A 639 -36.05 4.71 -25.50
C GLY A 639 -35.04 4.26 -24.44
N LEU A 640 -34.69 2.96 -24.41
CA LEU A 640 -33.63 2.41 -23.55
C LEU A 640 -32.30 3.13 -23.79
N ASP A 641 -31.75 3.73 -22.73
CA ASP A 641 -30.46 4.42 -22.74
C ASP A 641 -29.28 3.48 -22.39
N TRP A 642 -28.05 3.99 -22.51
CA TRP A 642 -26.85 3.20 -22.23
C TRP A 642 -26.83 2.62 -20.81
N ALA A 643 -27.16 3.44 -19.81
CA ALA A 643 -27.08 3.03 -18.41
C ALA A 643 -28.19 2.03 -18.02
N THR A 644 -29.35 2.09 -18.67
CA THR A 644 -30.41 1.10 -18.50
C THR A 644 -30.07 -0.21 -19.20
N ALA A 645 -29.47 -0.18 -20.39
CA ALA A 645 -28.96 -1.38 -21.05
C ALA A 645 -27.78 -2.03 -20.30
N GLU A 646 -26.92 -1.23 -19.68
CA GLU A 646 -25.82 -1.64 -18.79
C GLU A 646 -26.38 -2.31 -17.52
N ALA A 647 -27.33 -1.66 -16.84
CA ALA A 647 -27.95 -2.20 -15.62
C ALA A 647 -28.79 -3.47 -15.87
N LEU A 648 -29.49 -3.56 -17.02
CA LEU A 648 -30.18 -4.79 -17.43
C LEU A 648 -29.18 -5.93 -17.67
N ALA A 649 -28.08 -5.68 -18.38
CA ALA A 649 -27.07 -6.72 -18.66
C ALA A 649 -26.38 -7.24 -17.40
N PHE A 650 -26.08 -6.35 -16.43
CA PHE A 650 -25.58 -6.78 -15.12
C PHE A 650 -26.65 -7.56 -14.34
N GLY A 651 -27.91 -7.09 -14.37
CA GLY A 651 -29.02 -7.73 -13.67
C GLY A 651 -29.37 -9.12 -14.20
N THR A 652 -29.32 -9.35 -15.51
CA THR A 652 -29.57 -10.70 -16.08
C THR A 652 -28.45 -11.68 -15.75
N LEU A 653 -27.17 -11.24 -15.81
CA LEU A 653 -26.05 -12.07 -15.38
C LEU A 653 -26.18 -12.46 -13.90
N CYS A 654 -26.60 -11.54 -13.03
CA CYS A 654 -26.89 -11.85 -11.64
C CYS A 654 -28.09 -12.81 -11.48
N ASP A 655 -29.18 -12.60 -12.21
CA ASP A 655 -30.37 -13.47 -12.24
C ASP A 655 -30.04 -14.91 -12.72
N GLU A 656 -28.99 -15.06 -13.54
CA GLU A 656 -28.43 -16.34 -14.02
C GLU A 656 -27.40 -16.98 -13.07
N GLY A 657 -27.01 -16.29 -11.99
CA GLY A 657 -26.03 -16.79 -11.00
C GLY A 657 -24.59 -16.29 -11.18
N TYR A 658 -24.29 -15.56 -12.26
CA TYR A 658 -22.94 -15.03 -12.50
C TYR A 658 -22.62 -13.85 -11.56
N ARG A 659 -21.38 -13.83 -11.03
CA ARG A 659 -20.86 -12.69 -10.26
C ARG A 659 -20.50 -11.56 -11.23
N VAL A 660 -20.81 -10.33 -10.85
CA VAL A 660 -20.44 -9.12 -11.59
C VAL A 660 -19.64 -8.22 -10.64
N ARG A 661 -18.38 -7.93 -10.99
CA ARG A 661 -17.49 -7.06 -10.22
C ARG A 661 -17.10 -5.84 -11.06
N LEU A 662 -17.33 -4.63 -10.53
CA LEU A 662 -17.02 -3.37 -11.19
C LEU A 662 -16.22 -2.48 -10.22
N SER A 663 -14.94 -2.27 -10.51
CA SER A 663 -14.05 -1.42 -9.71
C SER A 663 -13.58 -0.20 -10.50
N GLY A 664 -13.46 0.93 -9.83
CA GLY A 664 -12.97 2.17 -10.43
C GLY A 664 -13.48 3.40 -9.71
N GLN A 665 -13.02 4.58 -10.12
CA GLN A 665 -13.33 5.82 -9.43
C GLN A 665 -14.80 6.21 -9.68
N ASP A 666 -15.52 6.62 -8.62
CA ASP A 666 -16.95 7.00 -8.63
C ASP A 666 -17.95 5.97 -9.23
N CYS A 667 -17.52 4.71 -9.45
CA CYS A 667 -18.26 3.72 -10.24
C CYS A 667 -19.67 3.38 -9.76
N GLU A 668 -19.96 3.51 -8.45
CA GLU A 668 -21.29 3.31 -7.87
C GLU A 668 -22.35 4.26 -8.45
N ARG A 669 -21.98 5.55 -8.60
CA ARG A 669 -22.78 6.60 -9.22
C ARG A 669 -22.60 6.62 -10.74
N GLY A 670 -21.37 6.34 -11.17
CA GLY A 670 -20.82 6.67 -12.47
C GLY A 670 -20.33 8.13 -12.52
N THR A 671 -19.19 8.37 -13.17
CA THR A 671 -18.58 9.70 -13.35
C THR A 671 -19.62 10.75 -13.78
N PHE A 672 -20.39 10.41 -14.82
CA PHE A 672 -21.37 11.30 -15.47
C PHE A 672 -22.74 11.33 -14.77
N SER A 673 -22.85 10.78 -13.55
CA SER A 673 -24.10 10.58 -12.81
C SER A 673 -25.14 9.80 -13.61
N GLN A 674 -24.70 8.79 -14.35
CA GLN A 674 -25.53 8.03 -15.28
C GLN A 674 -25.99 6.68 -14.74
N ARG A 675 -25.25 6.06 -13.81
CA ARG A 675 -25.43 4.64 -13.48
C ARG A 675 -26.41 4.43 -12.32
N HIS A 676 -26.09 5.03 -11.18
CA HIS A 676 -26.81 4.90 -9.90
C HIS A 676 -27.08 3.43 -9.50
N SER A 677 -26.04 2.60 -9.52
CA SER A 677 -26.12 1.20 -9.05
C SER A 677 -26.15 1.09 -7.52
N VAL A 678 -25.71 2.13 -6.81
CA VAL A 678 -25.91 2.27 -5.35
C VAL A 678 -26.69 3.55 -5.09
N LEU A 679 -27.69 3.44 -4.23
CA LEU A 679 -28.49 4.54 -3.72
C LEU A 679 -28.02 4.88 -2.31
N ILE A 680 -27.99 6.18 -1.99
CA ILE A 680 -27.66 6.69 -0.66
C ILE A 680 -28.92 7.33 -0.08
N ASP A 681 -29.35 6.81 1.07
CA ASP A 681 -30.46 7.38 1.84
C ASP A 681 -30.10 8.79 2.32
N GLN A 682 -31.01 9.75 2.19
CA GLN A 682 -30.74 11.17 2.46
C GLN A 682 -30.89 11.56 3.95
N GLU A 683 -31.35 10.66 4.81
CA GLU A 683 -31.56 10.90 6.24
C GLU A 683 -30.60 10.08 7.13
N THR A 684 -30.12 8.94 6.61
CA THR A 684 -29.29 7.97 7.34
C THR A 684 -27.96 7.61 6.67
N GLU A 685 -27.70 8.11 5.45
CA GLU A 685 -26.58 7.71 4.57
C GLU A 685 -26.50 6.21 4.24
N ALA A 686 -27.54 5.43 4.57
CA ALA A 686 -27.61 4.00 4.32
C ALA A 686 -27.50 3.68 2.83
N ARG A 687 -26.71 2.64 2.52
CA ARG A 687 -26.40 2.21 1.15
C ARG A 687 -27.31 1.07 0.72
N TYR A 688 -28.04 1.25 -0.39
CA TYR A 688 -28.85 0.20 -1.00
C TYR A 688 -28.40 -0.07 -2.45
N THR A 689 -28.29 -1.35 -2.82
CA THR A 689 -27.84 -1.80 -4.14
C THR A 689 -28.97 -2.59 -4.81
N PRO A 690 -29.79 -2.00 -5.71
CA PRO A 690 -30.92 -2.68 -6.34
C PRO A 690 -30.53 -3.96 -7.10
N LEU A 691 -29.32 -3.99 -7.67
CA LEU A 691 -28.76 -5.14 -8.40
C LEU A 691 -28.49 -6.36 -7.51
N ASN A 692 -28.48 -6.24 -6.18
CA ASN A 692 -28.38 -7.35 -5.21
C ASN A 692 -29.74 -7.74 -4.60
N ASN A 693 -30.85 -7.32 -5.20
CA ASN A 693 -32.22 -7.47 -4.67
C ASN A 693 -33.22 -7.97 -5.74
N ILE A 694 -32.74 -8.81 -6.66
CA ILE A 694 -33.48 -9.37 -7.80
C ILE A 694 -34.22 -10.66 -7.39
N LYS A 695 -33.50 -11.60 -6.78
CA LYS A 695 -33.99 -12.89 -6.25
C LYS A 695 -33.02 -13.42 -5.19
N ASP A 696 -33.41 -14.42 -4.40
CA ASP A 696 -32.58 -14.91 -3.27
C ASP A 696 -31.34 -15.72 -3.70
N ASP A 697 -31.40 -16.44 -4.82
CA ASP A 697 -30.34 -17.32 -5.35
C ASP A 697 -29.51 -16.65 -6.47
N GLN A 698 -29.43 -15.31 -6.47
CA GLN A 698 -28.71 -14.58 -7.51
C GLN A 698 -27.18 -14.59 -7.35
N GLY A 699 -26.50 -14.41 -8.48
CA GLY A 699 -25.10 -13.98 -8.51
C GLY A 699 -24.97 -12.55 -7.96
N ARG A 700 -23.84 -12.29 -7.28
CA ARG A 700 -23.61 -11.02 -6.57
C ARG A 700 -23.07 -9.93 -7.51
N TYR A 701 -23.59 -8.73 -7.37
CA TYR A 701 -23.05 -7.49 -7.92
C TYR A 701 -22.17 -6.78 -6.87
N GLU A 702 -20.84 -6.79 -7.06
CA GLU A 702 -19.88 -6.02 -6.27
C GLU A 702 -19.39 -4.80 -7.07
N VAL A 703 -20.01 -3.64 -6.85
CA VAL A 703 -19.48 -2.35 -7.34
C VAL A 703 -18.65 -1.67 -6.25
N ILE A 704 -17.52 -1.09 -6.64
CA ILE A 704 -16.53 -0.52 -5.73
C ILE A 704 -16.07 0.83 -6.29
N ASN A 705 -16.27 1.91 -5.52
CA ASN A 705 -15.48 3.12 -5.73
C ASN A 705 -14.05 2.81 -5.28
N SER A 706 -13.10 2.77 -6.21
CA SER A 706 -11.72 2.44 -5.92
C SER A 706 -11.01 3.58 -5.17
N MET A 707 -9.78 3.30 -4.72
CA MET A 707 -8.82 4.37 -4.43
C MET A 707 -8.56 5.22 -5.69
N LEU A 708 -8.08 6.45 -5.52
CA LEU A 708 -7.58 7.29 -6.62
C LEU A 708 -6.20 6.76 -7.07
N SER A 709 -6.23 5.61 -7.75
CA SER A 709 -5.10 4.87 -8.31
C SER A 709 -5.60 4.10 -9.52
N GLU A 710 -4.81 4.08 -10.59
CA GLU A 710 -5.06 3.29 -11.79
C GLU A 710 -4.18 2.04 -11.82
N GLU A 711 -2.89 2.15 -11.49
CA GLU A 711 -1.89 1.07 -11.64
C GLU A 711 -2.21 -0.13 -10.74
N ALA A 712 -2.26 0.08 -9.42
CA ALA A 712 -2.57 -1.01 -8.50
C ALA A 712 -4.02 -1.51 -8.63
N VAL A 713 -4.98 -0.64 -8.92
CA VAL A 713 -6.39 -1.05 -9.07
C VAL A 713 -6.59 -1.92 -10.32
N LEU A 714 -6.04 -1.53 -11.48
CA LEU A 714 -6.16 -2.36 -12.69
C LEU A 714 -5.41 -3.68 -12.55
N GLY A 715 -4.22 -3.66 -11.92
CA GLY A 715 -3.49 -4.89 -11.59
C GLY A 715 -4.28 -5.82 -10.67
N TYR A 716 -5.03 -5.26 -9.71
CA TYR A 716 -5.89 -6.00 -8.80
C TYR A 716 -7.08 -6.66 -9.52
N GLU A 717 -7.79 -5.92 -10.38
CA GLU A 717 -8.92 -6.49 -11.14
C GLU A 717 -8.46 -7.55 -12.15
N TYR A 718 -7.29 -7.36 -12.78
CA TYR A 718 -6.64 -8.40 -13.57
C TYR A 718 -6.36 -9.65 -12.71
N GLY A 719 -5.77 -9.48 -11.52
CA GLY A 719 -5.53 -10.55 -10.56
C GLY A 719 -6.79 -11.32 -10.13
N TYR A 720 -7.90 -10.62 -9.90
CA TYR A 720 -9.19 -11.23 -9.57
C TYR A 720 -9.71 -12.08 -10.74
N SER A 721 -9.63 -11.54 -11.97
CA SER A 721 -10.10 -12.22 -13.19
C SER A 721 -9.34 -13.52 -13.53
N LEU A 722 -8.10 -13.69 -13.05
CA LEU A 722 -7.32 -14.92 -13.22
C LEU A 722 -7.86 -16.09 -12.38
N ALA A 723 -8.56 -15.79 -11.28
CA ALA A 723 -9.03 -16.80 -10.32
C ALA A 723 -10.54 -17.04 -10.39
N GLU A 724 -11.34 -16.05 -10.82
CA GLU A 724 -12.79 -16.19 -11.04
C GLU A 724 -13.17 -16.00 -12.53
N PRO A 725 -12.98 -17.02 -13.39
CA PRO A 725 -13.36 -16.96 -14.81
C PRO A 725 -14.88 -16.87 -15.03
N ASN A 726 -15.68 -17.25 -14.04
CA ASN A 726 -17.15 -17.17 -14.07
C ASN A 726 -17.68 -15.86 -13.47
N ALA A 727 -16.81 -14.86 -13.25
CA ALA A 727 -17.20 -13.52 -12.85
C ALA A 727 -16.92 -12.51 -13.98
N LEU A 728 -17.93 -11.71 -14.34
CA LEU A 728 -17.72 -10.52 -15.17
C LEU A 728 -16.97 -9.49 -14.34
N THR A 729 -15.64 -9.49 -14.46
CA THR A 729 -14.74 -8.57 -13.76
C THR A 729 -14.43 -7.39 -14.66
N MET A 730 -14.63 -6.16 -14.18
CA MET A 730 -14.51 -4.94 -14.96
C MET A 730 -13.80 -3.83 -14.19
N TRP A 731 -12.98 -3.07 -14.91
CA TRP A 731 -12.38 -1.82 -14.45
C TRP A 731 -12.90 -0.63 -15.29
N GLU A 732 -13.34 0.45 -14.66
CA GLU A 732 -13.72 1.70 -15.35
C GLU A 732 -12.82 2.86 -14.90
N GLY A 733 -11.97 3.34 -15.81
CA GLY A 733 -11.21 4.57 -15.62
C GLY A 733 -12.15 5.78 -15.71
N GLN A 734 -12.01 6.74 -14.78
CA GLN A 734 -12.95 7.87 -14.64
C GLN A 734 -13.15 8.63 -15.97
N PHE A 735 -12.04 8.79 -16.71
CA PHE A 735 -11.95 9.07 -18.14
C PHE A 735 -10.91 8.11 -18.74
N GLY A 736 -11.04 7.76 -20.03
CA GLY A 736 -10.12 6.84 -20.70
C GLY A 736 -8.67 7.34 -20.77
N ASP A 737 -8.48 8.66 -20.73
CA ASP A 737 -7.18 9.35 -20.76
C ASP A 737 -6.25 8.96 -19.61
N PHE A 738 -6.80 8.58 -18.44
CA PHE A 738 -6.02 8.20 -17.24
C PHE A 738 -5.54 6.75 -17.24
N ALA A 739 -5.98 5.92 -18.19
CA ALA A 739 -5.57 4.52 -18.28
C ALA A 739 -4.06 4.34 -18.53
N ASN A 740 -3.37 5.38 -19.02
CA ASN A 740 -1.92 5.44 -19.13
C ASN A 740 -1.18 5.38 -17.78
N GLY A 741 -1.84 5.70 -16.66
CA GLY A 741 -1.29 5.46 -15.32
C GLY A 741 -1.05 3.98 -15.03
N ALA A 742 -1.83 3.09 -15.67
CA ALA A 742 -1.71 1.65 -15.54
C ALA A 742 -1.05 0.96 -16.76
N GLN A 743 -0.28 1.69 -17.57
CA GLN A 743 0.25 1.20 -18.85
C GLN A 743 1.03 -0.13 -18.72
N VAL A 744 1.83 -0.30 -17.65
CA VAL A 744 2.57 -1.54 -17.40
C VAL A 744 1.64 -2.76 -17.25
N VAL A 745 0.42 -2.57 -16.72
CA VAL A 745 -0.57 -3.64 -16.59
C VAL A 745 -1.17 -4.00 -17.96
N PHE A 746 -1.41 -3.00 -18.82
CA PHE A 746 -1.88 -3.23 -20.20
C PHE A 746 -0.83 -3.99 -21.03
N ASP A 747 0.41 -3.53 -21.01
CA ASP A 747 1.50 -4.06 -21.85
C ASP A 747 1.96 -5.44 -21.36
N GLN A 748 2.23 -5.57 -20.06
CA GLN A 748 2.95 -6.72 -19.52
C GLN A 748 2.06 -7.82 -18.94
N PHE A 749 0.74 -7.58 -18.86
CA PHE A 749 -0.25 -8.58 -18.46
C PHE A 749 -1.41 -8.68 -19.45
N ILE A 750 -2.25 -7.65 -19.59
CA ILE A 750 -3.54 -7.77 -20.29
C ILE A 750 -3.37 -8.14 -21.78
N SER A 751 -2.38 -7.57 -22.47
CA SER A 751 -2.14 -7.83 -23.89
C SER A 751 -1.22 -9.04 -24.19
N SER A 752 -0.49 -9.55 -23.20
CA SER A 752 0.64 -10.46 -23.42
C SER A 752 0.67 -11.73 -22.55
N ALA A 753 -0.06 -11.80 -21.43
CA ALA A 753 -0.01 -12.92 -20.49
C ALA A 753 -0.48 -14.27 -21.06
N GLU A 754 -1.41 -14.26 -22.02
CA GLU A 754 -1.85 -15.49 -22.71
C GLU A 754 -0.69 -16.10 -23.50
N ARG A 755 0.03 -15.31 -24.31
CA ARG A 755 1.18 -15.79 -25.11
C ARG A 755 2.41 -16.15 -24.27
N LYS A 756 2.65 -15.40 -23.19
CA LYS A 756 3.85 -15.53 -22.34
C LYS A 756 3.75 -16.64 -21.29
N TRP A 757 2.58 -16.77 -20.67
CA TRP A 757 2.38 -17.61 -19.48
C TRP A 757 1.13 -18.49 -19.55
N LEU A 758 0.40 -18.49 -20.68
CA LEU A 758 -0.80 -19.28 -20.92
C LEU A 758 -1.91 -18.95 -19.89
N ARG A 759 -1.98 -17.68 -19.49
CA ARG A 759 -2.99 -17.17 -18.54
C ARG A 759 -4.05 -16.34 -19.26
N LEU A 760 -5.22 -16.95 -19.38
CA LEU A 760 -6.46 -16.33 -19.84
C LEU A 760 -6.99 -15.33 -18.80
N SER A 761 -7.64 -14.25 -19.25
CA SER A 761 -8.33 -13.28 -18.40
C SER A 761 -9.66 -12.87 -19.05
N GLY A 762 -10.70 -12.70 -18.22
CA GLY A 762 -12.00 -12.17 -18.62
C GLY A 762 -12.20 -10.68 -18.34
N LEU A 763 -11.14 -9.93 -18.03
CA LEU A 763 -11.22 -8.53 -17.59
C LEU A 763 -11.74 -7.59 -18.69
N GLY A 764 -12.81 -6.85 -18.39
CA GLY A 764 -13.29 -5.76 -19.24
C GLY A 764 -12.76 -4.38 -18.80
N ALA A 765 -12.07 -3.66 -19.68
CA ALA A 765 -11.67 -2.27 -19.44
C ALA A 765 -12.68 -1.29 -20.08
N LEU A 766 -13.31 -0.44 -19.28
CA LEU A 766 -14.30 0.55 -19.71
C LEU A 766 -13.64 1.93 -19.85
N LEU A 767 -13.11 2.22 -21.05
CA LEU A 767 -12.44 3.48 -21.37
C LEU A 767 -13.42 4.48 -22.01
N ARG A 768 -13.93 5.43 -21.21
CA ARG A 768 -14.87 6.46 -21.68
C ARG A 768 -14.11 7.60 -22.37
N PRO A 769 -14.35 7.92 -23.66
CA PRO A 769 -13.59 8.98 -24.35
C PRO A 769 -13.96 10.39 -23.84
N PRO A 770 -13.03 11.37 -23.84
CA PRO A 770 -13.20 12.71 -23.25
C PRO A 770 -14.14 13.66 -24.02
N ARG A 771 -15.04 13.13 -24.86
CA ARG A 771 -15.89 13.91 -25.79
C ARG A 771 -17.14 14.50 -25.12
N ALA A 772 -16.94 15.38 -24.14
CA ALA A 772 -18.00 16.18 -23.52
C ALA A 772 -17.82 17.71 -23.63
N LEU A 773 -16.68 18.20 -24.13
CA LEU A 773 -16.42 19.66 -24.25
C LEU A 773 -16.78 20.24 -25.64
N PRO A 774 -17.52 21.36 -25.70
CA PRO A 774 -17.79 22.12 -26.92
C PRO A 774 -16.52 22.50 -27.71
N ALA A 775 -16.65 22.71 -29.02
CA ALA A 775 -15.53 23.05 -29.90
C ALA A 775 -14.92 24.43 -29.59
N ASP A 776 -15.73 25.31 -28.99
CA ASP A 776 -15.44 26.68 -28.61
C ASP A 776 -14.45 26.77 -27.43
N VAL A 777 -14.49 25.83 -26.48
CA VAL A 777 -13.54 25.77 -25.34
C VAL A 777 -12.13 25.35 -25.79
N ARG A 778 -12.03 24.54 -26.86
CA ARG A 778 -10.77 23.93 -27.33
C ARG A 778 -9.75 24.92 -27.93
N ARG A 779 -10.06 26.22 -27.97
CA ARG A 779 -9.14 27.27 -28.43
C ARG A 779 -8.41 27.98 -27.27
N GLY A 780 -8.80 27.72 -26.01
CA GLY A 780 -8.27 28.43 -24.85
C GLY A 780 -7.05 27.78 -24.17
N GLN A 781 -6.87 26.46 -24.32
CA GLN A 781 -5.81 25.69 -23.67
C GLN A 781 -5.22 24.64 -24.63
N HIS A 782 -3.95 24.30 -24.44
CA HIS A 782 -3.16 23.35 -25.25
C HIS A 782 -2.89 23.77 -26.71
N ALA A 783 -2.19 24.89 -26.88
CA ALA A 783 -1.50 25.19 -28.14
C ALA A 783 -0.30 24.24 -28.32
N GLY A 784 -0.50 23.16 -29.10
CA GLY A 784 0.58 22.30 -29.59
C GLY A 784 0.86 21.04 -28.76
N ARG A 785 0.12 19.97 -29.05
CA ARG A 785 0.56 18.55 -29.01
C ARG A 785 -0.39 17.74 -29.89
N GLN A 786 0.14 16.76 -30.63
CA GLN A 786 -0.69 15.81 -31.36
C GLN A 786 -1.22 14.76 -30.37
N LEU A 787 -2.49 14.38 -30.51
CA LEU A 787 -3.01 13.16 -29.90
C LEU A 787 -2.59 11.99 -30.80
N HIS A 788 -1.89 11.01 -30.23
CA HIS A 788 -1.76 9.70 -30.87
C HIS A 788 -3.10 8.97 -30.67
N ASP A 789 -3.75 8.56 -31.76
CA ASP A 789 -5.01 7.82 -31.67
C ASP A 789 -4.78 6.46 -30.97
N ALA A 790 -5.54 6.19 -29.91
CA ALA A 790 -5.47 4.97 -29.12
C ALA A 790 -6.09 3.76 -29.86
N GLY A 791 -5.51 3.39 -31.00
CA GLY A 791 -6.02 2.37 -31.92
C GLY A 791 -4.99 1.34 -32.40
N GLN A 792 -3.74 1.37 -31.91
CA GLN A 792 -2.66 0.45 -32.33
C GLN A 792 -1.88 -0.19 -31.16
N LEU A 793 -2.49 -0.33 -29.98
CA LEU A 793 -1.88 -1.01 -28.82
C LEU A 793 -2.28 -2.49 -28.65
N LEU A 794 -3.04 -3.06 -29.60
CA LEU A 794 -3.39 -4.48 -29.62
C LEU A 794 -3.22 -5.05 -31.05
N PRO A 795 -2.17 -5.86 -31.31
CA PRO A 795 -2.00 -6.50 -32.61
C PRO A 795 -2.94 -7.70 -32.77
N HIS A 796 -3.87 -7.63 -33.74
CA HIS A 796 -4.52 -8.84 -34.24
C HIS A 796 -3.50 -9.72 -34.98
N PRO A 797 -3.61 -11.06 -34.89
CA PRO A 797 -2.87 -11.94 -35.79
C PRO A 797 -3.35 -11.71 -37.23
N ALA A 798 -2.42 -11.60 -38.18
CA ALA A 798 -2.74 -11.67 -39.59
C ALA A 798 -3.10 -13.11 -39.99
N PRO A 799 -4.00 -13.33 -40.97
CA PRO A 799 -4.26 -14.67 -41.50
C PRO A 799 -2.99 -15.21 -42.17
N ALA A 800 -2.80 -16.53 -42.11
CA ALA A 800 -1.60 -17.19 -42.64
C ALA A 800 -1.48 -16.99 -44.17
N ALA A 801 -0.47 -16.24 -44.59
CA ALA A 801 -0.02 -16.24 -45.98
C ALA A 801 0.85 -17.48 -46.23
N GLU A 802 0.73 -18.07 -47.42
CA GLU A 802 1.46 -19.30 -47.79
C GLU A 802 2.98 -19.13 -47.68
N ALA A 803 3.66 -20.17 -47.20
CA ALA A 803 5.07 -20.14 -46.89
C ALA A 803 5.94 -19.75 -48.09
N ARG A 804 6.85 -18.79 -47.85
CA ARG A 804 8.00 -18.52 -48.70
C ARG A 804 9.23 -18.51 -47.82
N ASP A 805 10.22 -19.33 -48.16
CA ASP A 805 11.48 -19.41 -47.41
C ASP A 805 12.17 -18.04 -47.38
N SER A 806 12.47 -17.56 -46.17
CA SER A 806 13.25 -16.35 -45.93
C SER A 806 14.53 -16.72 -45.18
N GLN A 807 15.68 -16.29 -45.71
CA GLN A 807 16.99 -16.49 -45.09
C GLN A 807 17.08 -15.79 -43.72
N ALA A 808 17.93 -16.32 -42.83
CA ALA A 808 18.07 -15.79 -41.46
C ALA A 808 18.72 -14.39 -41.44
N PRO A 809 18.22 -13.45 -40.61
CA PRO A 809 18.83 -12.13 -40.42
C PRO A 809 19.92 -12.13 -39.33
N ASP A 810 20.90 -11.24 -39.49
CA ASP A 810 21.93 -10.90 -38.50
C ASP A 810 21.39 -9.90 -37.44
N PRO A 811 21.99 -9.77 -36.24
CA PRO A 811 21.39 -9.08 -35.10
C PRO A 811 21.86 -7.62 -34.89
N ASP A 812 21.92 -6.81 -35.95
CA ASP A 812 22.16 -5.35 -35.86
C ASP A 812 21.39 -4.59 -36.96
N ASP A 813 20.25 -4.00 -36.60
CA ASP A 813 19.74 -2.71 -37.15
C ASP A 813 18.37 -2.33 -36.55
N ALA A 814 18.10 -1.03 -36.39
CA ALA A 814 16.78 -0.51 -36.00
C ALA A 814 16.59 0.97 -36.40
N GLU A 815 15.55 1.30 -37.19
CA GLU A 815 14.68 2.48 -36.98
C GLU A 815 13.47 2.59 -37.98
N VAL A 816 12.35 3.11 -37.45
CA VAL A 816 11.27 3.95 -38.04
C VAL A 816 10.69 3.68 -39.46
N ALA A 817 9.36 3.42 -39.51
CA ALA A 817 8.45 3.81 -40.61
C ALA A 817 6.98 3.94 -40.13
N ALA A 818 6.07 4.57 -40.90
CA ALA A 818 4.70 4.93 -40.48
C ALA A 818 3.61 4.78 -41.61
N PRO A 819 2.33 5.26 -41.51
CA PRO A 819 1.13 4.40 -41.64
C PRO A 819 0.23 4.65 -42.88
N PRO A 820 -0.87 3.88 -43.07
CA PRO A 820 -2.21 4.53 -43.08
C PRO A 820 -3.47 3.71 -42.64
N GLN A 821 -4.43 4.41 -42.02
CA GLN A 821 -5.92 4.35 -42.16
C GLN A 821 -6.79 3.10 -41.78
N ALA A 822 -7.11 2.99 -40.47
CA ALA A 822 -8.45 2.90 -39.83
C ALA A 822 -9.67 2.12 -40.40
N GLY A 823 -10.39 1.37 -39.52
CA GLY A 823 -11.82 1.02 -39.74
C GLY A 823 -12.55 0.07 -38.76
N GLY A 824 -13.16 0.59 -37.67
CA GLY A 824 -14.34 -0.02 -37.00
C GLY A 824 -14.17 -0.82 -35.69
N LEU A 825 -15.15 -0.74 -34.78
CA LEU A 825 -15.21 -1.42 -33.46
C LEU A 825 -16.64 -1.90 -33.11
N PRO A 826 -16.80 -3.08 -32.48
CA PRO A 826 -18.03 -3.42 -31.75
C PRO A 826 -17.79 -4.07 -30.37
N ALA A 827 -18.26 -3.44 -29.29
CA ALA A 827 -18.18 -3.98 -27.94
C ALA A 827 -19.45 -4.78 -27.55
N ARG A 828 -19.39 -6.12 -27.64
CA ARG A 828 -20.28 -7.09 -26.94
C ARG A 828 -19.80 -8.53 -27.19
N ARG A 829 -18.84 -9.04 -26.38
CA ARG A 829 -18.40 -10.46 -26.42
C ARG A 829 -17.99 -10.97 -25.02
N ALA A 830 -18.95 -11.55 -24.31
CA ALA A 830 -18.73 -12.51 -23.22
C ALA A 830 -19.62 -13.74 -23.50
N ARG A 831 -19.31 -14.90 -22.89
CA ARG A 831 -19.80 -16.21 -23.35
C ARG A 831 -21.00 -16.73 -22.53
N HIS A 832 -22.04 -17.21 -23.22
CA HIS A 832 -22.87 -18.32 -22.73
C HIS A 832 -22.51 -19.60 -23.50
N ARG A 833 -22.47 -20.75 -22.80
CA ARG A 833 -22.88 -22.09 -23.31
C ARG A 833 -22.69 -23.15 -22.23
N HIS A 834 -23.79 -23.80 -21.85
CA HIS A 834 -23.80 -25.20 -21.40
C HIS A 834 -24.89 -25.94 -22.19
N LEU A 835 -24.64 -27.20 -22.53
CA LEU A 835 -25.64 -28.16 -22.99
C LEU A 835 -25.07 -29.57 -22.77
N VAL A 836 -25.75 -30.38 -21.97
CA VAL A 836 -25.41 -31.78 -21.70
C VAL A 836 -26.50 -32.66 -22.32
N PRO A 837 -26.16 -33.63 -23.19
CA PRO A 837 -27.15 -34.53 -23.80
C PRO A 837 -27.44 -35.75 -22.90
N PRO A 838 -28.71 -36.19 -22.77
CA PRO A 838 -29.07 -37.49 -22.19
C PRO A 838 -28.94 -38.63 -23.22
N CYS A 839 -28.92 -39.88 -22.75
CA CYS A 839 -28.62 -41.05 -23.57
C CYS A 839 -29.83 -41.62 -24.37
N VAL A 840 -29.55 -41.95 -25.63
CA VAL A 840 -30.03 -43.10 -26.45
C VAL A 840 -31.22 -43.93 -25.92
N VAL A 841 -32.32 -43.99 -26.71
CA VAL A 841 -32.96 -45.22 -27.28
C VAL A 841 -33.89 -44.79 -28.44
N GLY A 842 -33.97 -45.54 -29.56
CA GLY A 842 -35.23 -45.62 -30.36
C GLY A 842 -35.23 -45.38 -31.88
N ARG A 843 -34.71 -46.35 -32.66
CA ARG A 843 -35.09 -46.78 -34.05
C ARG A 843 -35.54 -45.77 -35.15
N CYS A 844 -34.93 -45.94 -36.33
CA CYS A 844 -35.33 -45.45 -37.66
C CYS A 844 -36.57 -46.23 -38.24
N PRO A 845 -37.00 -46.09 -39.52
CA PRO A 845 -36.60 -45.15 -40.61
C PRO A 845 -37.79 -44.54 -41.41
N GLY A 846 -37.52 -43.65 -42.38
CA GLY A 846 -38.43 -43.45 -43.53
C GLY A 846 -38.36 -42.07 -44.21
N PRO A 847 -38.57 -41.94 -45.55
CA PRO A 847 -37.69 -41.05 -46.31
C PRO A 847 -38.34 -40.08 -47.33
N ALA A 848 -37.51 -39.10 -47.74
CA ALA A 848 -37.44 -38.45 -49.05
C ALA A 848 -38.61 -37.58 -49.57
N ARG A 849 -38.24 -36.39 -50.09
CA ARG A 849 -38.13 -36.17 -51.54
C ARG A 849 -37.35 -34.90 -51.89
N ALA A 850 -36.90 -34.81 -53.13
CA ALA A 850 -36.17 -33.66 -53.68
C ALA A 850 -37.10 -32.75 -54.52
N GLY A 851 -36.70 -31.49 -54.68
CA GLY A 851 -37.24 -30.51 -55.62
C GLY A 851 -36.11 -29.63 -56.15
N ASN A 852 -36.13 -29.26 -57.42
CA ASN A 852 -34.98 -28.71 -58.15
C ASN A 852 -35.44 -27.61 -59.13
N GLN A 853 -34.48 -26.91 -59.78
CA GLN A 853 -34.64 -25.95 -60.88
C GLN A 853 -35.18 -24.54 -60.49
N ALA A 854 -34.83 -23.45 -61.19
CA ALA A 854 -33.72 -23.20 -62.13
C ALA A 854 -33.41 -21.69 -62.27
N ARG A 855 -32.28 -21.37 -62.91
CA ARG A 855 -31.80 -19.99 -63.18
C ARG A 855 -32.55 -19.28 -64.31
N ARG A 856 -32.63 -17.95 -64.24
CA ARG A 856 -32.28 -17.04 -65.35
C ARG A 856 -31.74 -15.69 -64.81
N ARG A 857 -31.01 -14.95 -65.66
CA ARG A 857 -30.43 -13.61 -65.38
C ARG A 857 -31.30 -12.55 -66.06
N GLN A 858 -31.36 -11.31 -65.55
CA GLN A 858 -30.52 -10.20 -66.04
C GLN A 858 -30.69 -8.91 -65.22
N GLU A 859 -29.68 -8.05 -65.30
CA GLU A 859 -29.63 -6.60 -65.00
C GLU A 859 -29.88 -6.07 -63.58
N ASP A 860 -29.11 -5.01 -63.30
CA ASP A 860 -28.92 -4.30 -62.03
C ASP A 860 -28.86 -2.79 -62.35
N PRO A 861 -29.52 -1.93 -61.57
CA PRO A 861 -29.04 -0.57 -61.42
C PRO A 861 -28.87 -0.17 -59.94
N ALA A 862 -27.65 0.25 -59.61
CA ALA A 862 -27.24 0.70 -58.30
C ALA A 862 -28.15 1.77 -57.67
N ARG A 863 -28.35 1.67 -56.34
CA ARG A 863 -28.90 2.74 -55.51
C ARG A 863 -27.92 3.07 -54.39
N GLY A 864 -27.24 4.22 -54.50
CA GLY A 864 -26.40 4.75 -53.43
C GLY A 864 -27.23 5.24 -52.25
N VAL A 865 -26.74 4.99 -51.02
CA VAL A 865 -27.34 5.50 -49.79
C VAL A 865 -26.87 6.94 -49.55
N VAL A 866 -27.80 7.89 -49.60
CA VAL A 866 -27.53 9.32 -49.34
C VAL A 866 -27.43 9.57 -47.84
N LEU A 867 -26.36 10.24 -47.40
CA LEU A 867 -26.22 10.68 -46.01
C LEU A 867 -27.26 11.75 -45.68
N TRP A 868 -27.95 11.60 -44.55
CA TRP A 868 -28.67 12.69 -43.89
C TRP A 868 -28.01 13.01 -42.55
N GLN A 869 -27.36 14.19 -42.47
CA GLN A 869 -26.85 14.75 -41.23
C GLN A 869 -27.69 15.95 -40.78
N GLY A 870 -27.95 16.02 -39.48
CA GLY A 870 -28.27 17.27 -38.78
C GLY A 870 -29.73 17.70 -38.76
N LEU A 871 -30.37 17.60 -37.59
CA LEU A 871 -31.65 18.26 -37.32
C LEU A 871 -31.85 18.56 -35.81
N LEU A 872 -31.17 19.59 -35.28
CA LEU A 872 -31.50 20.23 -33.99
C LEU A 872 -31.00 21.70 -33.92
N ARG A 873 -31.74 22.65 -34.50
CA ARG A 873 -31.74 24.09 -34.10
C ARG A 873 -33.09 24.75 -34.42
N PRO A 874 -33.59 25.67 -33.57
CA PRO A 874 -34.82 26.43 -33.83
C PRO A 874 -34.60 27.66 -34.74
N LEU A 875 -35.68 28.13 -35.36
CA LEU A 875 -35.72 29.26 -36.31
C LEU A 875 -35.84 30.64 -35.62
N ARG A 876 -35.13 31.65 -36.12
CA ARG A 876 -35.54 33.08 -36.10
C ARG A 876 -35.06 33.83 -37.35
N GLY A 877 -35.78 34.89 -37.73
CA GLY A 877 -35.67 35.58 -39.02
C GLY A 877 -34.71 36.78 -39.09
N PRO A 878 -34.71 37.54 -40.22
CA PRO A 878 -33.59 38.39 -40.62
C PRO A 878 -33.82 39.92 -40.53
N HIS A 879 -32.71 40.68 -40.38
CA HIS A 879 -32.42 42.09 -40.73
C HIS A 879 -31.20 42.54 -39.87
N GLN A 880 -30.36 43.54 -40.16
CA GLN A 880 -30.17 44.48 -41.30
C GLN A 880 -28.68 44.94 -41.31
N LYS A 881 -28.20 45.66 -42.33
CA LYS A 881 -26.89 46.37 -42.31
C LYS A 881 -27.11 47.87 -42.05
N GLY A 882 -26.36 48.48 -41.11
CA GLY A 882 -26.54 49.89 -40.71
C GLY A 882 -25.25 50.61 -40.24
N HIS A 883 -25.06 51.83 -40.74
CA HIS A 883 -23.88 52.72 -40.71
C HIS A 883 -23.30 53.28 -39.36
N ARG A 884 -21.95 53.35 -39.32
CA ARG A 884 -21.04 54.53 -39.06
C ARG A 884 -21.00 55.31 -37.71
N ARG A 885 -19.75 55.77 -37.40
CA ARG A 885 -19.29 56.94 -36.56
C ARG A 885 -19.34 56.74 -35.02
N ARG A 886 -18.49 57.41 -34.20
CA ARG A 886 -17.50 58.52 -34.41
C ARG A 886 -16.27 58.41 -33.44
N LEU A 887 -15.35 59.38 -33.49
CA LEU A 887 -14.03 59.42 -32.78
C LEU A 887 -14.02 60.22 -31.46
N SER A 888 -12.97 60.02 -30.65
CA SER A 888 -12.25 61.11 -29.92
C SER A 888 -10.85 60.66 -29.45
N ASP A 889 -9.82 61.52 -29.56
CA ASP A 889 -8.41 61.30 -29.16
C ASP A 889 -8.00 62.04 -27.87
N ALA A 890 -6.98 61.52 -27.15
CA ALA A 890 -6.03 62.20 -26.22
C ALA A 890 -5.38 61.17 -25.24
N CYS A 891 -4.14 61.27 -24.74
CA CYS A 891 -3.05 62.26 -24.94
C CYS A 891 -1.63 61.64 -24.74
N ARG A 892 -0.59 62.46 -24.97
CA ARG A 892 0.87 62.26 -24.78
C ARG A 892 1.32 62.52 -23.32
N ALA A 893 2.56 62.32 -22.83
CA ALA A 893 3.76 61.51 -23.15
C ALA A 893 4.81 61.73 -22.01
N ALA A 894 6.00 61.07 -22.03
CA ALA A 894 7.13 61.41 -21.13
C ALA A 894 8.51 61.01 -21.70
N LEU A 895 9.54 61.87 -21.54
CA LEU A 895 10.97 61.60 -21.84
C LEU A 895 11.87 62.80 -21.40
N SER A 896 12.90 62.60 -20.54
CA SER A 896 14.09 63.50 -20.38
C SER A 896 15.10 63.01 -19.31
N VAL A 897 16.39 63.40 -19.45
CA VAL A 897 17.66 62.93 -18.79
C VAL A 897 18.76 64.01 -19.05
N PRO A 898 19.92 64.19 -18.33
CA PRO A 898 20.51 63.60 -17.08
C PRO A 898 20.91 64.67 -16.00
N ALA A 899 21.73 64.32 -14.97
CA ALA A 899 23.11 64.87 -14.73
C ALA A 899 23.65 64.83 -13.25
N GLN A 900 24.98 64.61 -13.10
CA GLN A 900 25.87 64.83 -11.90
C GLN A 900 25.61 64.00 -10.60
N GLY A 901 26.60 63.63 -9.76
CA GLY A 901 28.07 63.55 -9.94
C GLY A 901 28.94 63.85 -8.68
N ALA A 902 29.37 62.84 -7.90
CA ALA A 902 30.38 62.98 -6.81
C ALA A 902 31.04 61.63 -6.37
N CYS A 903 32.16 61.69 -5.63
CA CYS A 903 33.00 60.59 -5.05
C CYS A 903 33.84 61.21 -3.86
N PRO A 904 34.81 60.56 -3.14
CA PRO A 904 35.33 59.17 -3.10
C PRO A 904 35.62 58.62 -1.66
N ARG A 905 36.52 57.59 -1.53
CA ARG A 905 37.32 57.13 -0.33
C ARG A 905 36.71 56.07 0.61
N ASP A 906 37.45 55.12 1.23
CA ASP A 906 38.91 54.76 1.19
C ASP A 906 39.18 53.24 1.47
N LEU A 907 40.45 52.79 1.41
CA LEU A 907 41.00 51.41 1.53
C LEU A 907 41.66 51.13 2.93
N PRO A 908 42.51 50.09 3.24
CA PRO A 908 42.99 48.84 2.56
C PRO A 908 43.10 47.56 3.47
N VAL A 909 43.92 46.56 3.03
CA VAL A 909 44.60 45.40 3.72
C VAL A 909 44.10 44.00 3.27
N GLN A 910 44.79 43.11 2.53
CA GLN A 910 46.16 42.48 2.54
C GLN A 910 46.37 41.32 3.56
N GLU A 911 47.08 40.20 3.30
CA GLU A 911 47.56 39.46 2.09
C GLU A 911 48.23 38.09 2.50
N ARG A 912 48.50 37.17 1.55
CA ARG A 912 49.46 36.00 1.56
C ARG A 912 48.97 34.65 2.16
N ARG A 913 49.45 33.45 1.75
CA ARG A 913 50.23 32.91 0.57
C ARG A 913 49.93 31.38 0.51
N GLY A 914 49.78 30.71 -0.65
CA GLY A 914 50.84 30.03 -1.43
C GLY A 914 50.97 28.52 -1.04
N ASP A 915 51.30 27.51 -1.87
CA ASP A 915 51.56 27.38 -3.33
C ASP A 915 51.38 25.88 -3.76
N LEU A 916 51.13 25.56 -5.05
CA LEU A 916 51.27 24.18 -5.64
C LEU A 916 51.11 24.13 -7.19
N VAL A 917 52.09 23.57 -7.94
CA VAL A 917 52.21 23.47 -9.44
C VAL A 917 53.32 22.42 -9.79
N PRO A 918 53.48 21.79 -10.99
CA PRO A 918 52.58 21.27 -12.07
C PRO A 918 52.57 19.70 -12.06
N GLY A 919 52.23 18.83 -13.03
CA GLY A 919 52.02 18.75 -14.51
C GLY A 919 52.22 17.25 -14.94
N GLY A 920 51.92 16.69 -16.12
CA GLY A 920 51.36 17.15 -17.41
C GLY A 920 51.10 15.94 -18.37
N ALA A 921 51.03 16.17 -19.71
CA ALA A 921 50.65 15.27 -20.83
C ALA A 921 49.11 14.98 -21.00
N GLU A 922 48.42 15.04 -22.17
CA GLU A 922 48.70 14.78 -23.61
C GLU A 922 48.58 13.28 -24.02
N GLU A 923 47.99 12.83 -25.15
CA GLU A 923 47.06 13.39 -26.18
C GLU A 923 46.49 12.21 -27.05
N HIS A 924 45.54 12.24 -28.02
CA HIS A 924 44.59 13.21 -28.65
C HIS A 924 43.43 12.39 -29.35
N GLY A 925 42.40 13.03 -29.95
CA GLY A 925 41.49 12.38 -30.94
C GLY A 925 40.16 13.10 -31.24
N LEU A 926 39.75 13.23 -32.52
CA LEU A 926 38.60 14.04 -32.98
C LEU A 926 37.71 13.36 -34.06
N LEU A 927 36.39 13.63 -34.05
CA LEU A 927 35.48 14.01 -35.17
C LEU A 927 34.05 14.17 -34.62
N ASP A 928 33.40 15.35 -34.62
CA ASP A 928 32.67 16.10 -35.68
C ASP A 928 31.37 15.43 -36.19
N LEU A 929 30.22 15.90 -35.70
CA LEU A 929 28.94 15.92 -36.42
C LEU A 929 28.26 17.29 -36.28
N ARG A 930 28.08 17.96 -37.42
CA ARG A 930 27.27 19.16 -37.67
C ARG A 930 25.79 18.73 -37.73
N GLY A 931 24.74 19.54 -37.56
CA GLY A 931 24.49 20.98 -37.41
C GLY A 931 22.95 21.16 -37.55
N ALA A 932 22.26 22.26 -37.22
CA ALA A 932 22.67 23.66 -37.03
C ALA A 932 21.69 24.42 -36.10
N LEU A 933 22.03 25.68 -35.77
CA LEU A 933 21.22 26.63 -34.98
C LEU A 933 20.39 27.56 -35.90
N PRO A 934 19.34 28.23 -35.39
CA PRO A 934 19.53 29.59 -34.84
C PRO A 934 18.69 29.87 -33.56
N GLY A 935 19.01 30.87 -32.72
CA GLY A 935 20.16 31.79 -32.72
C GLY A 935 19.93 33.04 -31.85
N MET A 936 21.01 33.56 -31.23
CA MET A 936 21.08 34.77 -30.38
C MET A 936 20.34 34.72 -29.02
N GLY A 937 20.90 35.25 -27.91
CA GLY A 937 22.25 35.79 -27.74
C GLY A 937 22.60 36.21 -26.29
N ALA A 938 23.91 36.12 -25.98
CA ALA A 938 24.71 36.75 -24.91
C ALA A 938 24.10 37.22 -23.56
N GLY A 939 24.69 36.76 -22.45
CA GLY A 939 24.53 37.37 -21.10
C GLY A 939 25.44 36.70 -20.04
N HIS A 940 26.32 37.45 -19.38
CA HIS A 940 27.37 36.89 -18.51
C HIS A 940 26.95 36.56 -17.06
N ARG A 941 27.20 35.30 -16.66
CA ARG A 941 27.92 34.83 -15.44
C ARG A 941 27.68 35.50 -14.05
N ARG A 942 27.46 34.61 -13.06
CA ARG A 942 27.90 34.65 -11.62
C ARG A 942 27.16 35.62 -10.68
N LEU A 943 27.06 35.38 -9.35
CA LEU A 943 27.09 34.17 -8.48
C LEU A 943 26.60 34.58 -7.07
N GLN A 944 26.11 33.63 -6.25
CA GLN A 944 25.84 33.76 -4.79
C GLN A 944 24.75 34.80 -4.38
N GLY A 945 24.10 34.74 -3.21
CA GLY A 945 24.01 33.67 -2.19
C GLY A 945 23.20 34.07 -0.93
N GLN A 946 22.47 33.10 -0.34
CA GLN A 946 21.98 33.03 1.05
C GLN A 946 20.92 34.04 1.63
N ALA A 947 19.68 33.53 1.76
CA ALA A 947 18.94 33.27 3.02
C ALA A 947 18.22 34.37 3.88
N ARG A 948 16.90 34.14 4.07
CA ARG A 948 16.00 34.51 5.21
C ARG A 948 15.61 36.00 5.39
N PRO A 949 14.53 36.35 6.15
CA PRO A 949 13.55 35.51 6.89
C PRO A 949 12.06 35.68 6.45
N LEU A 950 11.13 35.05 7.18
CA LEU A 950 9.66 35.11 7.02
C LEU A 950 8.99 36.30 7.75
N CYS A 951 7.84 36.77 7.26
CA CYS A 951 6.82 37.46 8.08
C CYS A 951 5.38 37.36 7.53
N ARG A 952 4.39 37.73 8.36
CA ARG A 952 2.94 37.44 8.20
C ARG A 952 2.16 38.50 7.38
N PRO A 953 0.97 38.15 6.84
CA PRO A 953 0.06 39.12 6.20
C PRO A 953 -0.76 39.95 7.21
N THR A 954 -1.12 41.17 6.77
CA THR A 954 -2.21 42.01 7.30
C THR A 954 -3.54 41.65 6.61
N GLY A 955 -4.74 42.10 7.01
CA GLY A 955 -5.17 42.94 8.14
C GLY A 955 -6.66 43.30 8.00
N LEU A 956 -7.39 43.47 9.11
CA LEU A 956 -8.84 43.70 9.10
C LEU A 956 -9.27 45.13 8.70
N ARG A 957 -10.48 45.25 8.13
CA ARG A 957 -11.31 46.48 8.18
C ARG A 957 -12.73 46.15 8.66
N ARG A 958 -13.39 47.15 9.25
CA ARG A 958 -14.73 47.15 9.89
C ARG A 958 -15.69 48.06 9.14
N ASP A 959 -17.00 47.78 9.24
CA ASP A 959 -18.14 48.71 9.46
C ASP A 959 -19.47 48.00 9.08
N ARG A 960 -20.69 48.29 9.59
CA ARG A 960 -21.19 48.99 10.80
C ARG A 960 -22.73 48.81 10.98
N HIS A 961 -23.21 48.56 12.21
CA HIS A 961 -24.60 48.72 12.73
C HIS A 961 -25.75 47.96 11.99
N GLY A 962 -26.94 47.69 12.57
CA GLY A 962 -27.56 48.06 13.85
C GLY A 962 -28.50 46.98 14.47
N PRO A 963 -29.36 47.30 15.46
CA PRO A 963 -29.77 46.33 16.52
C PRO A 963 -31.29 46.03 16.66
N PRO A 964 -31.65 45.09 17.56
CA PRO A 964 -32.96 45.03 18.24
C PRO A 964 -32.88 45.12 19.79
N VAL A 965 -34.05 45.24 20.46
CA VAL A 965 -34.26 45.47 21.91
C VAL A 965 -35.21 44.39 22.49
N PRO A 966 -35.20 44.05 23.82
CA PRO A 966 -35.62 42.72 24.31
C PRO A 966 -37.01 42.69 25.05
N PRO A 967 -37.32 41.87 26.10
CA PRO A 967 -38.37 40.85 25.98
C PRO A 967 -39.51 40.90 27.04
N GLN A 968 -40.55 40.06 26.89
CA GLN A 968 -41.55 39.79 27.96
C GLN A 968 -41.93 38.30 28.11
N ARG A 969 -42.68 37.98 29.18
CA ARG A 969 -42.85 36.64 29.79
C ARG A 969 -44.28 36.07 29.66
N SER A 970 -44.42 34.74 29.71
CA SER A 970 -45.39 34.05 30.60
C SER A 970 -45.27 32.51 30.55
N ALA A 971 -45.60 31.83 31.66
CA ALA A 971 -45.87 30.39 31.78
C ALA A 971 -47.25 30.22 32.50
N PRO A 972 -47.94 29.05 32.43
CA PRO A 972 -47.62 27.83 33.21
C PRO A 972 -47.83 26.52 32.40
N GLY A 973 -47.72 25.27 32.91
CA GLY A 973 -47.44 24.73 34.25
C GLY A 973 -47.26 23.19 34.27
N LEU A 974 -47.00 22.61 35.45
CA LEU A 974 -46.74 21.17 35.73
C LEU A 974 -48.03 20.40 36.13
N PRO A 975 -48.15 19.04 35.99
CA PRO A 975 -47.33 17.99 36.65
C PRO A 975 -46.98 16.76 35.75
N GLY A 976 -46.25 15.71 36.16
CA GLY A 976 -45.51 15.45 37.40
C GLY A 976 -45.71 14.03 37.98
N ARG A 977 -44.77 13.08 37.73
CA ARG A 977 -44.54 11.76 38.41
C ARG A 977 -43.32 11.07 37.78
N SER A 978 -42.18 10.93 38.46
CA SER A 978 -41.79 9.87 39.43
C SER A 978 -41.21 8.58 38.80
N LEU A 979 -39.87 8.46 38.75
CA LEU A 979 -39.20 7.18 38.49
C LEU A 979 -39.33 6.21 39.69
N ARG A 980 -39.28 4.90 39.41
CA ARG A 980 -39.01 3.85 40.40
C ARG A 980 -37.93 2.90 39.89
N MET A 981 -37.00 2.53 40.78
CA MET A 981 -36.08 1.41 40.57
C MET A 981 -36.82 0.07 40.73
N ILE A 982 -36.35 -0.96 40.03
CA ILE A 982 -36.48 -2.36 40.45
C ILE A 982 -35.11 -3.04 40.33
N ARG A 983 -34.73 -3.82 41.35
CA ARG A 983 -33.51 -4.64 41.44
C ARG A 983 -33.93 -6.07 41.82
N SER A 984 -33.65 -7.07 40.97
CA SER A 984 -33.55 -8.51 41.28
C SER A 984 -33.58 -9.33 39.99
N GLY A 985 -32.88 -10.47 39.83
CA GLY A 985 -31.87 -11.09 40.69
C GLY A 985 -31.84 -12.63 40.58
N LEU A 986 -30.64 -13.20 40.37
CA LEU A 986 -30.24 -14.60 40.59
C LEU A 986 -31.04 -15.75 39.91
N ARG A 987 -30.36 -16.50 39.01
CA ARG A 987 -30.04 -17.95 39.17
C ARG A 987 -29.19 -18.47 37.99
N GLY A 988 -28.22 -19.35 38.30
CA GLY A 988 -27.65 -20.35 37.39
C GLY A 988 -28.23 -21.75 37.74
N PRO A 989 -27.50 -22.88 37.57
CA PRO A 989 -26.06 -23.04 37.29
C PRO A 989 -25.81 -23.25 35.76
N ASP A 990 -24.98 -24.10 35.12
CA ASP A 990 -24.15 -25.29 35.47
C ASP A 990 -22.91 -25.40 34.55
N ILE A 991 -21.91 -26.20 34.95
CA ILE A 991 -20.64 -26.49 34.22
C ILE A 991 -20.22 -27.95 34.48
N PRO A 992 -19.74 -28.72 33.48
CA PRO A 992 -18.93 -29.92 33.69
C PRO A 992 -17.42 -29.69 33.42
N THR A 993 -16.55 -30.25 34.27
CA THR A 993 -15.09 -30.03 34.25
C THR A 993 -14.30 -31.34 34.38
N ILE A 994 -13.48 -31.68 33.37
CA ILE A 994 -12.44 -32.75 33.37
C ILE A 994 -11.35 -32.27 32.39
N THR A 995 -10.14 -31.81 32.77
CA THR A 995 -8.96 -32.47 33.37
C THR A 995 -8.34 -33.61 32.55
N THR A 996 -7.39 -33.27 31.66
CA THR A 996 -5.94 -33.55 31.84
C THR A 996 -5.13 -32.61 30.95
#